data_AF-A0A0S7WN36-F1
#
_entry.id   AF-A0A0S7WN36-F1
#
_cell.length_a   1.000
_cell.length_b   1.000
_cell.length_c   1.000
_cell.angle_alpha   90.00
_cell.angle_beta   90.00
_cell.angle_gamma   90.00
#
_symmetry.space_group_name_H-M   'P 1'
#
loop_
_entity.id
_entity.type
_entity.pdbx_description
1 polymer ?
#
loop_
_entity_poly.entity_id
_entity_poly.type
_entity_poly.pdbx_seq_one_letter_code
_entity_poly.pdbx_strand_id
1 'polypeptide(L)'
;RREEEGKVKNWLIVVVMLATVLSVCGGACGTDIFVATDGNDGNPGTIEAPLATLREAARRAVAGDNIMVRAGTYNQHLYWDVGGQGAPGAYITIQAYDGDLSVLLQGDSGSADVICFHGRQYCKLIGVELTGESSSALVHGDDDDKGIGDCRYIYVQRCYAHDAPSGNDCMHFNGLYIFVEDCEVSKPGPRSGAGYQECIDYVAVDYGAMRGNYCHDFNDQALYAKGGSDDNVIERNVVSMQLYANMDNPATAFGQQTDKRVIKNDTHQSYNTVYRNNIIRECPRGAIGTYDCYHGYFYNNVVHNCGSTNYGIVHQRTSTSFTTGSDGVYFFNNVFLDTDGDMWTVYQHRSAPYSDWQTGNNNYYNNGNPIPPDGIVDPNQEAGATFGNPNLANPTGTATTWQGWVDCYRITSASTALIDQGNSNAGNTPFPAVTDDIEGTPRPQGAGWDIGAFEYVSGPVPPVAEFSGNPRSGNAPLTVNFTDLSFGSPTSWDWTFGDGGTSEDQHPSHEYTAVNSYTVSLTVANPQGEDTETKPDYITVTNLSCHVGSIDLVGFYKGTGPPSGRGYYAEATITVHDQDCAALAGVTVDITWSGCVSGTDSDVTDENGQVVFTSPVNPAGGTFTCTVDNLTKDGYPYNSGANHETSDSIRNP
;
A
#
# COMPACT_ATOMS: atom_id res chain seq x y z
N ARG A 1 38.04 -1.92 17.10
CA ARG A 1 36.70 -1.85 17.73
C ARG A 1 35.83 -0.87 16.93
N ARG A 2 35.79 0.45 17.18
CA ARG A 2 34.95 1.36 16.35
C ARG A 2 35.25 1.32 14.84
N GLU A 3 36.52 1.25 14.42
CA GLU A 3 36.89 1.06 12.99
C GLU A 3 36.66 -0.37 12.44
N GLU A 4 36.38 -1.34 13.30
CA GLU A 4 36.02 -2.71 12.90
C GLU A 4 34.50 -2.84 12.79
N GLU A 5 33.75 -2.25 13.73
CA GLU A 5 32.28 -2.15 13.71
C GLU A 5 31.77 -1.41 12.46
N GLY A 6 32.40 -0.29 12.07
CA GLY A 6 32.08 0.42 10.82
C GLY A 6 32.38 -0.41 9.55
N LYS A 7 33.39 -1.28 9.59
CA LYS A 7 33.68 -2.20 8.48
C LYS A 7 32.66 -3.35 8.44
N VAL A 8 32.26 -3.89 9.59
CA VAL A 8 31.21 -4.92 9.64
C VAL A 8 29.85 -4.38 9.13
N LYS A 9 29.47 -3.14 9.47
CA LYS A 9 28.24 -2.50 8.92
C LYS A 9 28.28 -2.39 7.38
N ASN A 10 29.39 -1.91 6.80
CA ASN A 10 29.50 -1.78 5.34
C ASN A 10 29.53 -3.15 4.62
N TRP A 11 30.13 -4.18 5.21
CA TRP A 11 30.06 -5.54 4.67
C TRP A 11 28.65 -6.14 4.80
N LEU A 12 27.88 -5.81 5.84
CA LEU A 12 26.49 -6.27 5.97
C LEU A 12 25.61 -5.65 4.87
N ILE A 13 25.72 -4.35 4.62
CA ILE A 13 24.96 -3.65 3.55
C ILE A 13 25.32 -4.23 2.17
N VAL A 14 26.61 -4.42 1.88
CA VAL A 14 27.05 -4.99 0.60
C VAL A 14 26.68 -6.46 0.45
N VAL A 15 26.64 -7.26 1.53
CA VAL A 15 26.18 -8.66 1.47
C VAL A 15 24.65 -8.75 1.32
N VAL A 16 23.88 -7.84 1.91
CA VAL A 16 22.43 -7.75 1.66
C VAL A 16 22.15 -7.34 0.22
N MET A 17 22.86 -6.36 -0.33
CA MET A 17 22.74 -5.96 -1.75
C MET A 17 23.23 -7.04 -2.73
N LEU A 18 24.31 -7.76 -2.43
CA LEU A 18 24.72 -8.89 -3.28
C LEU A 18 23.74 -10.07 -3.16
N ALA A 19 23.10 -10.27 -2.01
CA ALA A 19 22.08 -11.30 -1.84
C ALA A 19 20.83 -11.01 -2.67
N THR A 20 20.38 -9.75 -2.75
CA THR A 20 19.29 -9.36 -3.68
C THR A 20 19.67 -9.53 -5.14
N VAL A 21 20.91 -9.21 -5.54
CA VAL A 21 21.38 -9.44 -6.93
C VAL A 21 21.57 -10.93 -7.26
N LEU A 22 21.77 -11.81 -6.26
CA LEU A 22 21.85 -13.26 -6.44
C LEU A 22 20.51 -14.01 -6.25
N SER A 23 19.44 -13.37 -5.79
CA SER A 23 18.12 -14.00 -5.62
C SER A 23 17.15 -13.81 -6.81
N VAL A 24 17.50 -12.95 -7.79
CA VAL A 24 16.66 -12.61 -8.96
C VAL A 24 16.34 -13.81 -9.88
N CYS A 25 16.93 -14.99 -9.63
CA CYS A 25 16.76 -16.19 -10.44
C CYS A 25 16.16 -17.39 -9.68
N GLY A 26 15.53 -17.19 -8.51
CA GLY A 26 15.12 -18.32 -7.65
C GLY A 26 13.96 -18.10 -6.67
N GLY A 27 13.34 -16.92 -6.64
CA GLY A 27 12.01 -16.79 -6.02
C GLY A 27 10.99 -17.57 -6.84
N ALA A 28 10.21 -18.44 -6.21
CA ALA A 28 9.06 -19.02 -6.89
C ALA A 28 8.09 -17.87 -7.23
N CYS A 29 7.55 -17.84 -8.45
CA CYS A 29 6.35 -17.03 -8.70
C CYS A 29 5.28 -17.53 -7.75
N GLY A 30 4.90 -16.69 -6.78
CA GLY A 30 3.70 -16.94 -6.01
C GLY A 30 2.48 -16.87 -6.92
N THR A 31 1.41 -17.45 -6.40
CA THR A 31 0.12 -17.53 -7.06
C THR A 31 -0.81 -16.43 -6.59
N ASP A 32 -1.65 -15.93 -7.50
CA ASP A 32 -2.72 -15.00 -7.16
C ASP A 32 -3.90 -15.79 -6.57
N ILE A 33 -4.27 -15.49 -5.31
CA ILE A 33 -5.39 -16.07 -4.57
C ILE A 33 -6.50 -15.03 -4.51
N PHE A 34 -7.60 -15.28 -5.22
CA PHE A 34 -8.68 -14.31 -5.39
C PHE A 34 -9.73 -14.40 -4.27
N VAL A 35 -10.16 -13.25 -3.76
CA VAL A 35 -11.17 -13.10 -2.70
C VAL A 35 -12.27 -12.15 -3.17
N ALA A 36 -13.53 -12.54 -3.02
CA ALA A 36 -14.69 -11.79 -3.49
C ALA A 36 -15.88 -11.87 -2.51
N THR A 37 -16.69 -10.82 -2.44
CA THR A 37 -17.88 -10.75 -1.56
C THR A 37 -18.99 -11.75 -1.91
N ASP A 38 -18.98 -12.30 -3.13
CA ASP A 38 -19.85 -13.38 -3.62
C ASP A 38 -19.14 -14.75 -3.71
N GLY A 39 -17.90 -14.84 -3.24
CA GLY A 39 -17.09 -16.04 -3.26
C GLY A 39 -17.56 -17.12 -2.28
N ASN A 40 -16.81 -18.21 -2.21
CA ASN A 40 -17.08 -19.31 -1.28
C ASN A 40 -15.75 -19.91 -0.81
N ASP A 41 -15.54 -20.09 0.49
CA ASP A 41 -14.29 -20.64 1.04
C ASP A 41 -14.06 -22.13 0.67
N GLY A 42 -15.07 -22.82 0.13
CA GLY A 42 -14.91 -24.12 -0.52
C GLY A 42 -14.32 -24.08 -1.93
N ASN A 43 -14.23 -22.90 -2.55
CA ASN A 43 -13.68 -22.72 -3.90
C ASN A 43 -12.14 -22.88 -3.92
N PRO A 44 -11.51 -23.08 -5.10
CA PRO A 44 -10.05 -23.10 -5.21
C PRO A 44 -9.40 -21.74 -4.87
N GLY A 45 -10.07 -20.61 -5.14
CA GLY A 45 -9.50 -19.26 -5.02
C GLY A 45 -8.92 -18.71 -6.33
N THR A 46 -9.44 -19.15 -7.48
CA THR A 46 -9.15 -18.54 -8.79
C THR A 46 -10.06 -17.33 -9.02
N ILE A 47 -9.80 -16.53 -10.07
CA ILE A 47 -10.61 -15.34 -10.36
C ILE A 47 -12.08 -15.69 -10.71
N GLU A 48 -12.32 -16.86 -11.32
CA GLU A 48 -13.65 -17.39 -11.66
C GLU A 48 -14.34 -18.06 -10.47
N ALA A 49 -13.56 -18.61 -9.54
CA ALA A 49 -14.04 -19.26 -8.32
C ALA A 49 -13.28 -18.71 -7.10
N PRO A 50 -13.57 -17.46 -6.68
CA PRO A 50 -12.88 -16.78 -5.60
C PRO A 50 -13.32 -17.29 -4.22
N LEU A 51 -12.47 -17.08 -3.22
CA LEU A 51 -12.78 -17.32 -1.81
C LEU A 51 -13.74 -16.25 -1.29
N ALA A 52 -14.51 -16.57 -0.24
CA ALA A 52 -15.36 -15.58 0.42
C ALA A 52 -14.55 -14.70 1.39
N THR A 53 -13.55 -15.28 2.06
CA THR A 53 -12.86 -14.64 3.17
C THR A 53 -11.35 -14.44 2.96
N LEU A 54 -10.85 -13.32 3.48
CA LEU A 54 -9.42 -13.07 3.62
C LEU A 54 -8.75 -14.09 4.55
N ARG A 55 -9.48 -14.59 5.56
CA ARG A 55 -8.96 -15.57 6.52
C ARG A 55 -8.60 -16.87 5.81
N GLU A 56 -9.48 -17.39 4.96
CA GLU A 56 -9.20 -18.62 4.21
C GLU A 56 -8.09 -18.40 3.17
N ALA A 57 -8.00 -17.22 2.55
CA ALA A 57 -6.89 -16.87 1.66
C ALA A 57 -5.54 -16.87 2.39
N ALA A 58 -5.44 -16.19 3.53
CA ALA A 58 -4.21 -16.13 4.34
C ALA A 58 -3.82 -17.48 4.96
N ARG A 59 -4.80 -18.38 5.18
CA ARG A 59 -4.55 -19.77 5.60
C ARG A 59 -3.96 -20.65 4.48
N ARG A 60 -4.12 -20.24 3.22
CA ARG A 60 -3.58 -20.95 2.03
C ARG A 60 -2.27 -20.35 1.53
N ALA A 61 -2.10 -19.04 1.67
CA ALA A 61 -0.97 -18.29 1.13
C ALA A 61 0.39 -18.77 1.70
N VAL A 62 1.36 -18.89 0.81
CA VAL A 62 2.78 -19.15 1.09
C VAL A 62 3.64 -17.98 0.59
N ALA A 63 4.90 -17.94 1.01
CA ALA A 63 5.82 -16.86 0.66
C ALA A 63 5.92 -16.61 -0.85
N GLY A 64 5.57 -15.40 -1.27
CA GLY A 64 5.50 -14.97 -2.68
C GLY A 64 4.08 -14.77 -3.21
N ASP A 65 3.06 -15.39 -2.60
CA ASP A 65 1.67 -15.32 -3.07
C ASP A 65 1.05 -13.91 -2.93
N ASN A 66 0.14 -13.58 -3.84
CA ASN A 66 -0.67 -12.36 -3.75
C ASN A 66 -2.12 -12.73 -3.41
N ILE A 67 -2.65 -12.19 -2.32
CA ILE A 67 -4.08 -12.25 -2.00
C ILE A 67 -4.76 -11.07 -2.70
N MET A 68 -5.40 -11.39 -3.82
CA MET A 68 -6.05 -10.45 -4.73
C MET A 68 -7.49 -10.23 -4.29
N VAL A 69 -7.77 -9.09 -3.67
CA VAL A 69 -9.10 -8.78 -3.14
C VAL A 69 -9.91 -7.99 -4.16
N ARG A 70 -11.08 -8.50 -4.52
CA ARG A 70 -12.02 -7.81 -5.40
C ARG A 70 -12.62 -6.62 -4.67
N ALA A 71 -12.94 -5.54 -5.36
CA ALA A 71 -13.55 -4.40 -4.72
C ALA A 71 -14.92 -4.73 -4.09
N GLY A 72 -15.23 -4.08 -2.96
CA GLY A 72 -16.45 -4.33 -2.20
C GLY A 72 -16.24 -4.23 -0.68
N THR A 73 -17.35 -4.33 0.05
CA THR A 73 -17.35 -4.30 1.52
C THR A 73 -17.30 -5.71 2.10
N TYR A 74 -16.26 -6.00 2.88
CA TYR A 74 -16.07 -7.27 3.58
C TYR A 74 -16.22 -7.06 5.08
N ASN A 75 -17.31 -7.57 5.64
CA ASN A 75 -17.54 -7.60 7.09
C ASN A 75 -16.79 -8.80 7.68
N GLN A 76 -15.49 -8.65 7.93
CA GLN A 76 -14.62 -9.73 8.39
C GLN A 76 -13.34 -9.22 9.06
N HIS A 77 -12.74 -10.06 9.91
CA HIS A 77 -11.42 -9.83 10.49
C HIS A 77 -10.37 -10.79 9.93
N LEU A 78 -9.22 -10.25 9.52
CA LEU A 78 -8.04 -11.03 9.18
C LEU A 78 -7.12 -11.20 10.37
N TYR A 79 -7.18 -12.40 10.96
CA TYR A 79 -6.15 -12.91 11.86
C TYR A 79 -5.41 -14.03 11.13
N TRP A 80 -4.07 -13.97 11.11
CA TRP A 80 -3.26 -15.01 10.47
C TRP A 80 -3.21 -16.27 11.35
N ASP A 81 -4.14 -17.19 11.13
CA ASP A 81 -4.22 -18.48 11.82
C ASP A 81 -3.17 -19.48 11.30
N VAL A 82 -1.91 -19.21 11.66
CA VAL A 82 -0.71 -20.06 11.49
C VAL A 82 -0.15 -20.17 10.05
N GLY A 83 1.17 -20.05 9.92
CA GLY A 83 1.94 -20.45 8.73
C GLY A 83 2.16 -19.37 7.66
N GLY A 84 1.24 -18.41 7.52
CA GLY A 84 1.36 -17.35 6.53
C GLY A 84 2.33 -16.23 6.93
N GLN A 85 3.58 -16.36 6.51
CA GLN A 85 4.57 -15.29 6.49
C GLN A 85 5.37 -15.41 5.19
N GLY A 86 5.86 -14.29 4.67
CA GLY A 86 6.75 -14.29 3.52
C GLY A 86 8.18 -14.70 3.88
N ALA A 87 9.06 -14.56 2.89
CA ALA A 87 10.49 -14.77 2.97
C ALA A 87 11.24 -13.58 2.33
N PRO A 88 12.56 -13.43 2.54
CA PRO A 88 13.36 -12.41 1.86
C PRO A 88 13.16 -12.46 0.33
N GLY A 89 12.64 -11.38 -0.25
CA GLY A 89 12.35 -11.28 -1.68
C GLY A 89 11.05 -11.96 -2.16
N ALA A 90 10.31 -12.63 -1.27
CA ALA A 90 9.05 -13.32 -1.56
C ALA A 90 8.02 -12.99 -0.46
N TYR A 91 7.49 -11.77 -0.52
CA TYR A 91 6.49 -11.29 0.42
C TYR A 91 5.15 -11.99 0.20
N ILE A 92 4.30 -12.09 1.22
CA ILE A 92 2.86 -12.32 0.99
C ILE A 92 2.20 -10.94 0.89
N THR A 93 1.54 -10.66 -0.22
CA THR A 93 0.96 -9.34 -0.53
C THR A 93 -0.55 -9.42 -0.50
N ILE A 94 -1.22 -8.60 0.32
CA ILE A 94 -2.67 -8.39 0.24
C ILE A 94 -2.90 -7.10 -0.53
N GLN A 95 -3.64 -7.16 -1.64
CA GLN A 95 -3.90 -5.98 -2.47
C GLN A 95 -5.26 -6.01 -3.16
N ALA A 96 -5.83 -4.82 -3.38
CA ALA A 96 -6.96 -4.66 -4.29
C ALA A 96 -6.53 -4.96 -5.74
N TYR A 97 -7.41 -5.56 -6.56
CA TYR A 97 -7.11 -5.83 -7.98
C TYR A 97 -7.98 -5.09 -9.00
N ASP A 98 -9.15 -4.56 -8.60
CA ASP A 98 -10.10 -3.86 -9.47
C ASP A 98 -9.86 -2.33 -9.54
N GLY A 99 -8.61 -1.95 -9.80
CA GLY A 99 -8.20 -0.68 -10.46
C GLY A 99 -8.39 0.66 -9.72
N ASP A 100 -9.53 0.89 -9.05
CA ASP A 100 -9.90 2.18 -8.44
C ASP A 100 -11.01 2.07 -7.36
N LEU A 101 -11.63 0.89 -7.19
CA LEU A 101 -12.73 0.71 -6.25
C LEU A 101 -12.22 0.20 -4.90
N SER A 102 -12.59 0.87 -3.80
CA SER A 102 -12.06 0.55 -2.49
C SER A 102 -12.48 -0.86 -2.01
N VAL A 103 -11.47 -1.63 -1.61
CA VAL A 103 -11.66 -2.82 -0.79
C VAL A 103 -11.89 -2.32 0.63
N LEU A 104 -13.15 -2.25 1.05
CA LEU A 104 -13.53 -1.83 2.38
C LEU A 104 -13.54 -3.04 3.32
N LEU A 105 -12.51 -3.15 4.17
CA LEU A 105 -12.47 -4.12 5.26
C LEU A 105 -13.12 -3.49 6.49
N GLN A 106 -14.31 -3.98 6.84
CA GLN A 106 -15.09 -3.51 7.96
C GLN A 106 -15.04 -4.55 9.08
N GLY A 107 -14.51 -4.16 10.24
CA GLY A 107 -14.52 -5.01 11.43
C GLY A 107 -15.93 -5.24 11.97
N ASP A 108 -16.20 -6.46 12.42
CA ASP A 108 -17.46 -6.92 13.00
C ASP A 108 -17.41 -7.06 14.54
N SER A 109 -18.56 -7.36 15.15
CA SER A 109 -18.67 -7.40 16.61
C SER A 109 -18.08 -8.69 17.20
N GLY A 110 -16.81 -8.65 17.63
CA GLY A 110 -16.25 -9.69 18.51
C GLY A 110 -14.75 -9.97 18.42
N SER A 111 -13.99 -9.26 17.59
CA SER A 111 -12.55 -9.54 17.36
C SER A 111 -11.63 -8.37 17.74
N ALA A 112 -10.32 -8.64 17.75
CA ALA A 112 -9.31 -7.71 18.29
C ALA A 112 -8.84 -6.63 17.32
N ASP A 113 -8.65 -6.95 16.03
CA ASP A 113 -8.10 -6.03 15.02
C ASP A 113 -8.73 -6.34 13.65
N VAL A 114 -8.70 -5.41 12.68
CA VAL A 114 -9.20 -5.69 11.31
C VAL A 114 -8.14 -6.45 10.50
N ILE A 115 -6.88 -6.01 10.55
CA ILE A 115 -5.69 -6.72 10.03
C ILE A 115 -4.66 -6.85 11.16
N CYS A 116 -4.17 -8.07 11.42
CA CYS A 116 -3.21 -8.35 12.49
C CYS A 116 -1.93 -9.07 12.00
N PHE A 117 -0.78 -8.41 12.03
CA PHE A 117 0.55 -8.92 11.67
C PHE A 117 1.36 -9.49 12.86
N HIS A 118 0.72 -9.84 13.98
CA HIS A 118 1.43 -10.32 15.19
C HIS A 118 2.38 -11.50 14.88
N GLY A 119 3.66 -11.30 15.16
CA GLY A 119 4.73 -12.25 14.83
C GLY A 119 4.79 -12.68 13.36
N ARG A 120 4.43 -11.80 12.42
CA ARG A 120 4.53 -12.04 10.96
C ARG A 120 5.73 -11.32 10.36
N GLN A 121 6.19 -11.86 9.23
CA GLN A 121 7.40 -11.39 8.56
C GLN A 121 7.20 -11.32 7.06
N TYR A 122 7.76 -10.31 6.41
CA TYR A 122 7.69 -10.12 4.95
C TYR A 122 6.25 -10.15 4.43
N CYS A 123 5.38 -9.32 5.01
CA CYS A 123 4.00 -9.16 4.55
C CYS A 123 3.76 -7.73 4.05
N LYS A 124 2.90 -7.59 3.04
CA LYS A 124 2.45 -6.29 2.52
C LYS A 124 0.93 -6.16 2.56
N LEU A 125 0.44 -4.96 2.83
CA LEU A 125 -0.95 -4.53 2.65
C LEU A 125 -0.95 -3.30 1.74
N ILE A 126 -1.64 -3.36 0.60
CA ILE A 126 -1.57 -2.33 -0.44
C ILE A 126 -2.97 -1.97 -0.96
N GLY A 127 -3.34 -0.68 -0.93
CA GLY A 127 -4.56 -0.21 -1.60
C GLY A 127 -5.87 -0.64 -0.95
N VAL A 128 -5.93 -0.68 0.39
CA VAL A 128 -7.09 -1.18 1.15
C VAL A 128 -7.67 -0.07 2.05
N GLU A 129 -8.99 0.01 2.12
CA GLU A 129 -9.74 0.88 3.04
C GLU A 129 -10.14 0.07 4.29
N LEU A 130 -9.92 0.62 5.49
CA LEU A 130 -10.12 -0.09 6.76
C LEU A 130 -10.93 0.76 7.73
N THR A 131 -11.98 0.16 8.31
CA THR A 131 -12.84 0.79 9.32
C THR A 131 -13.58 -0.25 10.18
N GLY A 132 -14.47 0.20 11.06
CA GLY A 132 -15.38 -0.67 11.82
C GLY A 132 -14.82 -1.15 13.15
N GLU A 133 -15.47 -2.16 13.73
CA GLU A 133 -15.22 -2.60 15.11
C GLU A 133 -13.86 -3.31 15.26
N SER A 134 -13.20 -3.10 16.39
CA SER A 134 -11.95 -3.74 16.81
C SER A 134 -11.76 -3.53 18.32
N SER A 135 -10.75 -4.16 18.93
CA SER A 135 -10.43 -4.02 20.35
C SER A 135 -9.00 -3.53 20.64
N SER A 136 -8.20 -3.19 19.63
CA SER A 136 -6.88 -2.57 19.79
C SER A 136 -6.56 -1.57 18.67
N ALA A 137 -6.51 -2.00 17.41
CA ALA A 137 -6.33 -1.10 16.26
C ALA A 137 -7.12 -1.56 15.01
N LEU A 138 -7.12 -0.78 13.92
CA LEU A 138 -7.59 -1.28 12.62
C LEU A 138 -6.49 -2.14 11.96
N VAL A 139 -5.27 -1.62 11.87
CA VAL A 139 -4.07 -2.37 11.48
C VAL A 139 -3.14 -2.51 12.69
N HIS A 140 -2.72 -3.73 13.00
CA HIS A 140 -1.91 -4.02 14.20
C HIS A 140 -0.73 -4.93 13.85
N GLY A 141 0.49 -4.59 14.23
CA GLY A 141 1.65 -5.50 14.24
C GLY A 141 2.34 -5.46 15.61
N ASP A 142 2.72 -6.61 16.15
CA ASP A 142 3.34 -6.71 17.47
C ASP A 142 4.29 -7.91 17.57
N ASP A 143 5.33 -7.77 18.38
CA ASP A 143 6.28 -8.82 18.73
C ASP A 143 5.62 -9.78 19.73
N ASP A 144 5.30 -10.99 19.30
CA ASP A 144 4.35 -11.83 20.04
C ASP A 144 4.94 -12.49 21.30
N ASP A 145 4.51 -12.01 22.46
CA ASP A 145 4.72 -12.59 23.81
C ASP A 145 4.29 -14.08 23.90
N LYS A 146 3.57 -14.62 22.91
CA LYS A 146 3.17 -16.04 22.79
C LYS A 146 4.19 -16.92 22.05
N GLY A 147 5.34 -16.37 21.63
CA GLY A 147 6.48 -17.14 21.11
C GLY A 147 6.41 -17.49 19.63
N ILE A 148 5.71 -16.69 18.83
CA ILE A 148 5.60 -16.85 17.36
C ILE A 148 6.77 -16.17 16.61
N GLY A 149 7.47 -15.22 17.26
CA GLY A 149 8.68 -14.54 16.76
C GLY A 149 8.45 -13.06 16.48
N ASP A 150 9.54 -12.31 16.26
CA ASP A 150 9.48 -10.84 16.07
C ASP A 150 8.81 -10.47 14.73
N CYS A 151 7.90 -9.49 14.79
CA CYS A 151 7.20 -8.82 13.70
C CYS A 151 8.20 -7.99 12.89
N ARG A 152 8.36 -8.27 11.58
CA ARG A 152 9.36 -7.53 10.79
C ARG A 152 9.18 -7.51 9.28
N TYR A 153 9.74 -6.49 8.63
CA TYR A 153 9.60 -6.26 7.18
C TYR A 153 8.11 -6.25 6.78
N ILE A 154 7.34 -5.40 7.46
CA ILE A 154 5.92 -5.18 7.20
C ILE A 154 5.77 -3.88 6.43
N TYR A 155 5.03 -3.90 5.32
CA TYR A 155 4.70 -2.72 4.53
C TYR A 155 3.18 -2.51 4.53
N VAL A 156 2.75 -1.31 4.89
CA VAL A 156 1.38 -0.83 4.68
C VAL A 156 1.47 0.37 3.77
N GLN A 157 0.93 0.24 2.56
CA GLN A 157 1.13 1.20 1.48
C GLN A 157 -0.20 1.60 0.85
N ARG A 158 -0.40 2.89 0.54
CA ARG A 158 -1.59 3.37 -0.19
C ARG A 158 -2.93 2.95 0.45
N CYS A 159 -2.98 2.79 1.77
CA CYS A 159 -4.17 2.36 2.50
C CYS A 159 -4.91 3.57 3.10
N TYR A 160 -6.22 3.43 3.31
CA TYR A 160 -7.04 4.44 4.01
C TYR A 160 -7.62 3.83 5.30
N ALA A 161 -7.08 4.20 6.47
CA ALA A 161 -7.55 3.66 7.75
C ALA A 161 -8.28 4.75 8.57
N HIS A 162 -9.58 4.56 8.81
CA HIS A 162 -10.42 5.63 9.34
C HIS A 162 -11.60 5.18 10.23
N ASP A 163 -12.12 6.14 11.00
CA ASP A 163 -13.27 5.97 11.91
C ASP A 163 -13.08 4.78 12.87
N ALA A 164 -11.92 4.71 13.53
CA ALA A 164 -11.59 3.64 14.47
C ALA A 164 -12.48 3.67 15.74
N PRO A 165 -12.73 2.52 16.39
CA PRO A 165 -13.63 2.45 17.55
C PRO A 165 -13.13 3.23 18.76
N SER A 166 -14.05 3.67 19.62
CA SER A 166 -13.78 4.40 20.87
C SER A 166 -12.65 3.77 21.72
N GLY A 167 -11.45 4.37 21.69
CA GLY A 167 -10.30 3.92 22.46
C GLY A 167 -9.34 2.97 21.73
N ASN A 168 -9.37 2.92 20.39
CA ASN A 168 -8.43 2.19 19.54
C ASN A 168 -7.65 3.12 18.57
N ASP A 169 -6.47 2.68 18.14
CA ASP A 169 -5.67 3.36 17.12
C ASP A 169 -6.17 3.04 15.70
N CYS A 170 -5.83 3.86 14.71
CA CYS A 170 -6.00 3.44 13.31
C CYS A 170 -4.91 2.41 12.95
N MET A 171 -3.63 2.72 13.21
CA MET A 171 -2.51 1.81 12.98
C MET A 171 -1.59 1.74 14.20
N HIS A 172 -1.30 0.53 14.68
CA HIS A 172 -0.43 0.27 15.83
C HIS A 172 0.67 -0.73 15.46
N PHE A 173 1.93 -0.41 15.76
CA PHE A 173 3.06 -1.25 15.41
C PHE A 173 4.14 -1.34 16.50
N ASN A 174 4.64 -2.55 16.68
CA ASN A 174 5.85 -2.92 17.40
C ASN A 174 6.61 -3.97 16.57
N GLY A 175 7.94 -3.95 16.60
CA GLY A 175 8.81 -4.84 15.80
C GLY A 175 9.96 -4.13 15.07
N LEU A 176 10.45 -4.71 13.96
CA LEU A 176 11.62 -4.21 13.25
C LEU A 176 11.36 -4.03 11.74
N TYR A 177 11.86 -2.94 11.14
CA TYR A 177 11.65 -2.65 9.70
C TYR A 177 10.15 -2.62 9.33
N ILE A 178 9.42 -1.73 9.97
CA ILE A 178 8.00 -1.47 9.70
C ILE A 178 7.88 -0.21 8.85
N PHE A 179 7.14 -0.28 7.75
CA PHE A 179 7.01 0.82 6.79
C PHE A 179 5.53 1.13 6.59
N VAL A 180 5.12 2.37 6.90
CA VAL A 180 3.78 2.90 6.62
C VAL A 180 3.94 4.06 5.65
N GLU A 181 3.55 3.85 4.40
CA GLU A 181 3.89 4.75 3.29
C GLU A 181 2.67 5.15 2.46
N ASP A 182 2.57 6.43 2.12
CA ASP A 182 1.56 7.00 1.23
C ASP A 182 0.10 6.65 1.63
N CYS A 183 -0.15 6.47 2.93
CA CYS A 183 -1.47 6.15 3.47
C CYS A 183 -2.23 7.41 3.92
N GLU A 184 -3.56 7.38 3.81
CA GLU A 184 -4.45 8.34 4.47
C GLU A 184 -4.94 7.72 5.79
N VAL A 185 -4.90 8.48 6.89
CA VAL A 185 -5.24 7.95 8.22
C VAL A 185 -5.99 9.00 9.04
N SER A 186 -7.25 8.74 9.36
CA SER A 186 -8.10 9.75 10.00
C SER A 186 -8.97 9.23 11.13
N LYS A 187 -9.40 10.12 12.03
CA LYS A 187 -10.38 9.83 13.10
C LYS A 187 -10.09 8.56 13.94
N PRO A 188 -8.92 8.48 14.60
CA PRO A 188 -8.66 7.45 15.61
C PRO A 188 -9.65 7.54 16.78
N GLY A 189 -9.76 6.43 17.51
CA GLY A 189 -10.82 6.14 18.46
C GLY A 189 -10.98 7.16 19.60
N PRO A 190 -12.12 7.86 19.72
CA PRO A 190 -12.36 8.78 20.83
C PRO A 190 -12.45 8.03 22.16
N ARG A 191 -11.51 8.26 23.08
CA ARG A 191 -11.41 7.49 24.34
C ARG A 191 -12.23 8.14 25.45
N SER A 192 -13.08 7.35 26.12
CA SER A 192 -13.89 7.86 27.23
C SER A 192 -13.02 8.18 28.48
N GLY A 193 -13.16 9.41 29.00
CA GLY A 193 -12.60 9.76 30.32
C GLY A 193 -11.12 10.20 30.35
N ALA A 194 -10.61 10.82 29.28
CA ALA A 194 -9.25 11.37 29.14
C ALA A 194 -8.14 10.33 28.89
N GLY A 195 -8.19 9.72 27.70
CA GLY A 195 -7.07 8.98 27.13
C GLY A 195 -6.85 9.35 25.66
N TYR A 196 -5.64 9.11 25.19
CA TYR A 196 -5.14 9.35 23.83
C TYR A 196 -5.48 8.14 22.95
N GLN A 197 -5.56 8.34 21.62
CA GLN A 197 -5.44 7.30 20.58
C GLN A 197 -4.89 7.97 19.31
N GLU A 198 -4.22 7.18 18.47
CA GLU A 198 -3.29 7.66 17.46
C GLU A 198 -3.63 7.24 16.02
N CYS A 199 -3.29 8.08 15.03
CA CYS A 199 -3.39 7.65 13.62
C CYS A 199 -2.37 6.56 13.32
N ILE A 200 -1.08 6.81 13.58
CA ILE A 200 0.01 5.85 13.42
C ILE A 200 0.87 5.84 14.70
N ASP A 201 0.79 4.74 15.45
CA ASP A 201 1.57 4.52 16.68
C ASP A 201 2.70 3.52 16.45
N TYR A 202 3.97 3.95 16.52
CA TYR A 202 5.12 3.06 16.63
C TYR A 202 5.58 2.96 18.08
N VAL A 203 5.47 1.77 18.66
CA VAL A 203 5.90 1.42 20.01
C VAL A 203 7.05 0.43 19.93
N ALA A 204 8.26 0.82 20.36
CA ALA A 204 9.47 0.00 20.28
C ALA A 204 9.81 -0.50 18.85
N VAL A 205 9.45 0.27 17.83
CA VAL A 205 9.82 -0.02 16.44
C VAL A 205 11.27 0.40 16.19
N ASP A 206 12.10 -0.53 15.71
CA ASP A 206 13.47 -0.26 15.29
C ASP A 206 13.57 -0.24 13.74
N TYR A 207 14.25 0.76 13.17
CA TYR A 207 14.50 0.92 11.72
C TYR A 207 13.23 1.02 10.85
N GLY A 208 12.14 1.57 11.37
CA GLY A 208 10.90 1.80 10.63
C GLY A 208 10.85 3.14 9.90
N ALA A 209 9.84 3.33 9.05
CA ALA A 209 9.57 4.62 8.42
C ALA A 209 8.07 4.94 8.25
N MET A 210 7.72 6.19 8.56
CA MET A 210 6.43 6.79 8.20
C MET A 210 6.67 7.81 7.09
N ARG A 211 6.25 7.51 5.87
CA ARG A 211 6.59 8.30 4.68
C ARG A 211 5.36 8.73 3.90
N GLY A 212 5.26 10.00 3.52
CA GLY A 212 4.23 10.45 2.56
C GLY A 212 2.77 10.38 3.05
N ASN A 213 2.53 10.03 4.31
CA ASN A 213 1.18 9.81 4.83
C ASN A 213 0.42 11.11 5.04
N TYR A 214 -0.90 11.08 4.89
CA TYR A 214 -1.81 12.16 5.25
C TYR A 214 -2.61 11.78 6.49
N CYS A 215 -2.33 12.42 7.63
CA CYS A 215 -3.04 12.18 8.88
C CYS A 215 -3.90 13.38 9.27
N HIS A 216 -5.21 13.18 9.41
CA HIS A 216 -6.14 14.27 9.70
C HIS A 216 -7.35 13.89 10.57
N ASP A 217 -8.11 14.89 10.99
CA ASP A 217 -9.33 14.73 11.80
C ASP A 217 -9.09 13.87 13.05
N PHE A 218 -7.95 14.07 13.71
CA PHE A 218 -7.52 13.26 14.85
C PHE A 218 -7.77 13.94 16.19
N ASN A 219 -7.90 13.12 17.23
CA ASN A 219 -8.36 13.60 18.53
C ASN A 219 -7.21 14.02 19.45
N ASP A 220 -6.09 13.28 19.41
CA ASP A 220 -4.89 13.59 20.20
C ASP A 220 -3.62 13.69 19.33
N GLN A 221 -3.07 12.55 18.92
CA GLN A 221 -1.78 12.45 18.22
C GLN A 221 -1.95 11.77 16.86
N ALA A 222 -1.25 12.26 15.84
CA ALA A 222 -1.25 11.72 14.48
C ALA A 222 -0.10 10.73 14.29
N LEU A 223 1.15 11.18 14.47
CA LEU A 223 2.36 10.38 14.22
C LEU A 223 3.16 10.18 15.51
N TYR A 224 3.53 8.93 15.80
CA TYR A 224 4.25 8.57 17.01
C TYR A 224 5.45 7.66 16.78
N ALA A 225 6.56 7.95 17.44
CA ALA A 225 7.57 6.94 17.76
C ALA A 225 7.86 6.96 19.28
N LYS A 226 7.40 5.95 20.05
CA LYS A 226 7.55 5.85 21.51
C LYS A 226 8.03 4.46 21.97
N GLY A 227 8.11 4.21 23.28
CA GLY A 227 8.41 2.87 23.81
C GLY A 227 9.85 2.38 23.66
N GLY A 228 10.77 3.24 23.23
CA GLY A 228 12.17 2.88 22.96
C GLY A 228 12.50 2.72 21.47
N SER A 229 11.57 3.09 20.56
CA SER A 229 11.77 3.08 19.12
C SER A 229 13.08 3.78 18.69
N ASP A 230 13.86 3.12 17.83
CA ASP A 230 15.24 3.52 17.46
C ASP A 230 15.46 3.60 15.94
N ASP A 231 16.34 4.49 15.50
CA ASP A 231 16.74 4.66 14.09
C ASP A 231 15.55 4.80 13.08
N ASN A 232 14.45 5.44 13.47
CA ASN A 232 13.25 5.63 12.62
C ASN A 232 13.31 6.90 11.75
N VAL A 233 12.68 6.86 10.58
CA VAL A 233 12.56 8.00 9.64
C VAL A 233 11.10 8.37 9.41
N ILE A 234 10.72 9.59 9.79
CA ILE A 234 9.36 10.11 9.65
C ILE A 234 9.43 11.34 8.71
N GLU A 235 9.04 11.16 7.45
CA GLU A 235 9.29 12.15 6.40
C GLU A 235 8.17 12.36 5.39
N ARG A 236 8.08 13.57 4.82
CA ARG A 236 7.11 13.93 3.76
C ARG A 236 5.64 13.73 4.13
N ASN A 237 5.32 13.58 5.42
CA ASN A 237 3.94 13.42 5.89
C ASN A 237 3.25 14.79 6.00
N VAL A 238 1.92 14.78 5.82
CA VAL A 238 1.06 15.93 6.08
C VAL A 238 0.18 15.60 7.28
N VAL A 239 0.20 16.44 8.31
CA VAL A 239 -0.59 16.30 9.54
C VAL A 239 -1.50 17.52 9.69
N SER A 240 -2.81 17.33 9.81
CA SER A 240 -3.73 18.47 9.95
C SER A 240 -5.00 18.24 10.77
N MET A 241 -5.60 19.31 11.30
CA MET A 241 -6.93 19.29 11.91
C MET A 241 -7.04 18.37 13.15
N GLN A 242 -6.50 18.85 14.28
CA GLN A 242 -6.70 18.20 15.59
C GLN A 242 -8.08 18.62 16.15
N LEU A 243 -9.06 17.69 16.15
CA LEU A 243 -10.48 17.98 16.39
C LEU A 243 -10.81 18.47 17.81
N TYR A 244 -10.10 17.98 18.84
CA TYR A 244 -10.41 18.28 20.24
C TYR A 244 -9.38 19.19 20.90
N ALA A 245 -9.64 20.51 20.81
CA ALA A 245 -8.84 21.58 21.44
C ALA A 245 -8.75 21.56 22.99
N ASN A 246 -9.15 20.46 23.65
CA ASN A 246 -9.07 20.24 25.10
C ASN A 246 -8.01 19.20 25.53
N MET A 247 -7.32 18.55 24.59
CA MET A 247 -6.33 17.51 24.90
C MET A 247 -4.92 18.07 25.17
N ASP A 248 -4.06 17.27 25.82
CA ASP A 248 -2.85 17.74 26.51
C ASP A 248 -1.53 17.39 25.76
N ASN A 249 -1.62 17.09 24.46
CA ASN A 249 -0.50 16.67 23.60
C ASN A 249 -0.46 17.40 22.23
N PRO A 250 0.75 17.54 21.63
CA PRO A 250 0.96 18.03 20.27
C PRO A 250 0.66 16.95 19.22
N ALA A 251 0.44 17.37 17.98
CA ALA A 251 0.04 16.51 16.86
C ALA A 251 1.01 15.38 16.49
N THR A 252 2.32 15.55 16.70
CA THR A 252 3.31 14.49 16.55
C THR A 252 4.14 14.38 17.82
N ALA A 253 4.61 13.17 18.14
CA ALA A 253 5.46 12.98 19.31
C ALA A 253 6.54 11.91 19.13
N PHE A 254 7.65 12.16 19.82
CA PHE A 254 8.89 11.40 19.79
C PHE A 254 9.21 11.06 21.24
N GLY A 255 8.76 9.87 21.63
CA GLY A 255 8.57 9.42 23.00
C GLY A 255 7.27 9.91 23.65
N GLN A 256 6.77 9.17 24.66
CA GLN A 256 5.80 9.55 25.71
C GLN A 256 5.71 8.38 26.72
N GLN A 257 4.82 8.45 27.72
CA GLN A 257 4.58 7.42 28.74
C GLN A 257 4.23 6.02 28.17
N THR A 258 5.24 5.19 27.90
CA THR A 258 5.08 3.74 27.68
C THR A 258 5.47 2.93 28.94
N ASP A 259 5.00 1.68 29.04
CA ASP A 259 5.42 0.73 30.08
C ASP A 259 6.95 0.53 30.05
N LYS A 260 7.60 0.61 31.21
CA LYS A 260 9.06 0.46 31.32
C LYS A 260 9.57 -0.89 30.79
N ARG A 261 8.74 -1.92 30.80
CA ARG A 261 9.13 -3.29 30.38
C ARG A 261 9.51 -3.40 28.90
N VAL A 262 9.02 -2.50 28.04
CA VAL A 262 9.38 -2.50 26.59
C VAL A 262 10.54 -1.56 26.26
N ILE A 263 11.02 -0.75 27.22
CA ILE A 263 11.94 0.35 26.92
C ILE A 263 13.40 -0.10 26.98
N LYS A 264 14.04 -0.02 25.82
CA LYS A 264 15.48 -0.22 25.59
C LYS A 264 16.31 0.62 26.58
N ASN A 265 17.10 -0.04 27.44
CA ASN A 265 18.05 0.58 28.37
C ASN A 265 17.51 1.57 29.42
N ASP A 266 16.20 1.60 29.73
CA ASP A 266 15.63 2.38 30.86
C ASP A 266 15.99 3.89 30.91
N THR A 267 16.24 4.56 29.77
CA THR A 267 16.66 6.00 29.77
C THR A 267 15.82 6.95 28.94
N HIS A 268 15.35 6.55 27.76
CA HIS A 268 14.63 7.41 26.81
C HIS A 268 13.53 6.63 26.08
N GLN A 269 12.51 7.33 25.57
CA GLN A 269 11.33 6.75 24.92
C GLN A 269 11.44 6.71 23.38
N SER A 270 12.41 7.41 22.81
CA SER A 270 12.73 7.45 21.37
C SER A 270 14.22 7.72 21.22
N TYR A 271 14.85 7.05 20.25
CA TYR A 271 16.27 7.13 19.96
C TYR A 271 16.50 7.43 18.46
N ASN A 272 17.49 8.25 18.15
CA ASN A 272 18.06 8.50 16.81
C ASN A 272 17.00 8.84 15.72
N THR A 273 15.84 9.37 16.11
CA THR A 273 14.69 9.52 15.22
C THR A 273 14.85 10.75 14.33
N VAL A 274 14.66 10.56 13.03
CA VAL A 274 14.66 11.60 12.01
C VAL A 274 13.23 12.04 11.72
N TYR A 275 12.95 13.33 11.82
CA TYR A 275 11.68 13.96 11.46
C TYR A 275 11.91 15.09 10.45
N ARG A 276 11.61 14.85 9.17
CA ARG A 276 12.00 15.79 8.10
C ARG A 276 10.99 16.01 6.97
N ASN A 277 11.03 17.20 6.37
CA ASN A 277 10.22 17.55 5.21
C ASN A 277 8.69 17.35 5.43
N ASN A 278 8.22 17.39 6.68
CA ASN A 278 6.80 17.20 7.00
C ASN A 278 6.07 18.55 7.05
N ILE A 279 4.76 18.53 6.79
CA ILE A 279 3.87 19.68 6.95
C ILE A 279 2.91 19.39 8.12
N ILE A 280 2.87 20.27 9.11
CA ILE A 280 1.94 20.18 10.24
C ILE A 280 1.09 21.45 10.26
N ARG A 281 -0.24 21.35 10.28
CA ARG A 281 -1.10 22.53 10.25
C ARG A 281 -2.37 22.41 11.10
N GLU A 282 -2.88 23.52 11.61
CA GLU A 282 -4.19 23.56 12.29
C GLU A 282 -4.23 22.61 13.51
N CYS A 283 -3.17 22.65 14.33
CA CYS A 283 -2.98 21.80 15.51
C CYS A 283 -2.82 22.64 16.79
N PRO A 284 -3.91 23.11 17.41
CA PRO A 284 -3.89 24.11 18.48
C PRO A 284 -3.25 23.64 19.81
N ARG A 285 -2.92 22.36 19.98
CA ARG A 285 -2.21 21.84 21.17
C ARG A 285 -0.73 21.54 20.93
N GLY A 286 -0.19 22.04 19.81
CA GLY A 286 1.22 21.95 19.44
C GLY A 286 1.43 21.04 18.24
N ALA A 287 2.60 21.14 17.62
CA ALA A 287 2.95 20.39 16.43
C ALA A 287 3.88 19.21 16.74
N ILE A 288 4.93 19.44 17.53
CA ILE A 288 6.03 18.49 17.76
C ILE A 288 6.25 18.29 19.27
N GLY A 289 6.14 17.06 19.75
CA GLY A 289 6.40 16.67 21.13
C GLY A 289 7.71 15.90 21.27
N THR A 290 8.66 16.40 22.04
CA THR A 290 9.91 15.68 22.35
C THR A 290 9.86 15.21 23.80
N TYR A 291 9.49 13.95 24.04
CA TYR A 291 9.23 13.46 25.40
C TYR A 291 10.17 12.32 25.80
N ASP A 292 11.27 12.68 26.46
CA ASP A 292 12.43 11.81 26.67
C ASP A 292 12.96 11.25 25.33
N CYS A 293 13.15 12.13 24.34
CA CYS A 293 13.77 11.80 23.04
C CYS A 293 15.29 11.96 23.12
N TYR A 294 16.03 10.98 22.63
CA TYR A 294 17.50 11.01 22.54
C TYR A 294 17.94 11.05 21.08
N HIS A 295 18.80 12.00 20.70
CA HIS A 295 19.23 12.17 19.30
C HIS A 295 18.06 12.35 18.32
N GLY A 296 17.15 13.27 18.64
CA GLY A 296 16.04 13.63 17.74
C GLY A 296 16.46 14.69 16.72
N TYR A 297 16.28 14.41 15.43
CA TYR A 297 16.70 15.29 14.32
C TYR A 297 15.50 15.84 13.55
N PHE A 298 15.18 17.11 13.76
CA PHE A 298 14.01 17.82 13.22
C PHE A 298 14.42 18.83 12.16
N TYR A 299 14.22 18.54 10.88
CA TYR A 299 14.73 19.41 9.81
C TYR A 299 13.81 19.60 8.60
N ASN A 300 13.88 20.80 8.00
CA ASN A 300 13.11 21.15 6.79
C ASN A 300 11.57 21.01 6.95
N ASN A 301 11.02 21.03 8.17
CA ASN A 301 9.58 20.90 8.37
C ASN A 301 8.87 22.26 8.28
N VAL A 302 7.61 22.26 7.83
CA VAL A 302 6.74 23.44 7.82
C VAL A 302 5.63 23.24 8.85
N VAL A 303 5.45 24.22 9.72
CA VAL A 303 4.40 24.23 10.75
C VAL A 303 3.53 25.47 10.60
N HIS A 304 2.21 25.31 10.45
CA HIS A 304 1.28 26.39 10.14
C HIS A 304 0.06 26.44 11.07
N ASN A 305 -0.14 27.55 11.80
CA ASN A 305 -1.25 27.72 12.76
C ASN A 305 -1.35 26.54 13.75
N CYS A 306 -0.23 26.21 14.39
CA CYS A 306 -0.16 25.20 15.45
C CYS A 306 0.26 25.84 16.78
N GLY A 307 -0.10 25.18 17.87
CA GLY A 307 0.28 25.57 19.21
C GLY A 307 -0.71 26.48 19.94
N SER A 308 -0.44 26.69 21.22
CA SER A 308 -1.20 27.56 22.11
C SER A 308 -0.37 27.96 23.33
N THR A 309 -0.89 28.89 24.14
CA THR A 309 -0.24 29.45 25.35
C THR A 309 0.30 28.43 26.36
N ASN A 310 -0.24 27.20 26.39
CA ASN A 310 0.16 26.15 27.33
C ASN A 310 1.09 25.07 26.73
N TYR A 311 1.26 25.04 25.40
CA TYR A 311 1.96 23.97 24.68
C TYR A 311 3.06 24.46 23.72
N GLY A 312 2.98 25.69 23.24
CA GLY A 312 3.86 26.20 22.18
C GLY A 312 3.68 25.41 20.89
N ILE A 313 4.63 25.54 19.96
CA ILE A 313 4.67 24.70 18.76
C ILE A 313 5.41 23.39 19.04
N VAL A 314 6.59 23.50 19.66
CA VAL A 314 7.44 22.40 20.08
C VAL A 314 7.32 22.26 21.59
N HIS A 315 6.78 21.14 22.06
CA HIS A 315 6.55 20.87 23.47
C HIS A 315 7.53 19.83 24.01
N GLN A 316 8.25 20.19 25.08
CA GLN A 316 9.18 19.32 25.80
C GLN A 316 8.61 19.00 27.18
N ARG A 317 8.68 17.71 27.53
CA ARG A 317 8.17 17.15 28.78
C ARG A 317 8.93 15.88 29.11
N THR A 318 9.31 15.70 30.37
CA THR A 318 9.71 14.37 30.85
C THR A 318 8.47 13.48 30.94
N SER A 319 8.54 12.23 30.49
CA SER A 319 7.54 11.25 30.90
C SER A 319 7.58 11.10 32.43
N THR A 320 6.49 10.62 33.04
CA THR A 320 6.52 10.26 34.48
C THR A 320 7.37 9.04 34.77
N SER A 321 7.86 8.36 33.73
CA SER A 321 8.70 7.16 33.82
C SER A 321 10.18 7.51 33.98
N PHE A 322 10.63 8.66 33.46
CA PHE A 322 12.05 9.07 33.49
C PHE A 322 12.25 10.46 34.13
N THR A 323 13.51 10.77 34.43
CA THR A 323 13.93 12.05 35.04
C THR A 323 15.03 12.75 34.25
N THR A 324 15.38 12.22 33.08
CA THR A 324 16.45 12.69 32.19
C THR A 324 15.97 13.81 31.27
N GLY A 325 14.77 13.70 30.72
CA GLY A 325 14.30 14.60 29.67
C GLY A 325 14.90 14.28 28.31
N SER A 326 14.59 15.09 27.32
CA SER A 326 15.10 14.93 25.96
C SER A 326 16.50 15.54 25.82
N ASP A 327 17.46 14.75 25.31
CA ASP A 327 18.90 15.06 25.26
C ASP A 327 19.46 14.86 23.83
N GLY A 328 20.27 15.80 23.36
CA GLY A 328 20.78 15.79 21.98
C GLY A 328 19.67 15.99 20.95
N VAL A 329 18.99 17.14 20.98
CA VAL A 329 17.84 17.42 20.10
C VAL A 329 18.15 18.56 19.13
N TYR A 330 17.92 18.34 17.84
CA TYR A 330 18.42 19.18 16.75
C TYR A 330 17.26 19.73 15.91
N PHE A 331 17.02 21.05 15.90
CA PHE A 331 16.01 21.71 15.06
C PHE A 331 16.63 22.63 14.01
N PHE A 332 16.70 22.21 12.74
CA PHE A 332 17.39 22.97 11.68
C PHE A 332 16.55 23.21 10.43
N ASN A 333 16.67 24.40 9.83
CA ASN A 333 15.98 24.75 8.58
C ASN A 333 14.43 24.57 8.63
N ASN A 334 13.75 24.72 9.78
CA ASN A 334 12.29 24.59 9.86
C ASN A 334 11.59 25.95 9.63
N VAL A 335 10.33 25.93 9.18
CA VAL A 335 9.50 27.12 9.01
C VAL A 335 8.30 27.05 9.96
N PHE A 336 8.19 28.04 10.83
CA PHE A 336 7.12 28.17 11.81
C PHE A 336 6.27 29.41 11.47
N LEU A 337 5.07 29.16 10.96
CA LEU A 337 4.14 30.16 10.45
C LEU A 337 2.89 30.19 11.33
N ASP A 338 2.67 31.27 12.07
CA ASP A 338 1.37 31.55 12.66
C ASP A 338 0.74 32.78 12.00
N THR A 339 -0.39 32.54 11.34
CA THR A 339 -1.22 33.55 10.67
C THR A 339 -2.43 33.98 11.51
N ASP A 340 -2.73 33.28 12.61
CA ASP A 340 -3.80 33.67 13.54
C ASP A 340 -3.25 34.68 14.56
N GLY A 341 -2.01 34.49 15.01
CA GLY A 341 -1.29 35.39 15.92
C GLY A 341 -1.38 34.97 17.40
N ASP A 342 -1.77 33.72 17.65
CA ASP A 342 -1.94 33.08 18.94
C ASP A 342 -0.68 32.32 19.41
N MET A 343 0.38 32.27 18.60
CA MET A 343 1.68 31.70 18.95
C MET A 343 2.34 32.50 20.08
N TRP A 344 2.13 32.01 21.29
CA TRP A 344 2.72 32.54 22.52
C TRP A 344 4.19 32.17 22.69
N THR A 345 4.61 31.01 22.19
CA THR A 345 5.99 30.52 22.23
C THR A 345 6.21 29.47 21.16
N VAL A 346 7.44 29.36 20.66
CA VAL A 346 7.84 28.25 19.77
C VAL A 346 8.18 27.03 20.61
N TYR A 347 9.10 27.16 21.58
CA TYR A 347 9.63 26.05 22.36
C TYR A 347 9.16 26.14 23.82
N GLN A 348 8.30 25.23 24.25
CA GLN A 348 7.77 25.20 25.62
C GLN A 348 8.30 23.97 26.38
N HIS A 349 8.83 24.17 27.59
CA HIS A 349 9.19 23.06 28.50
C HIS A 349 8.26 23.00 29.71
N ARG A 350 7.84 21.80 30.13
CA ARG A 350 6.95 21.62 31.29
C ARG A 350 7.61 21.01 32.53
N SER A 351 8.70 20.23 32.39
CA SER A 351 9.25 19.48 33.54
C SER A 351 10.76 19.20 33.58
N ALA A 352 11.55 19.50 32.54
CA ALA A 352 13.02 19.45 32.61
C ALA A 352 13.67 20.57 31.77
N PRO A 353 14.88 21.02 32.12
CA PRO A 353 15.67 21.90 31.25
C PRO A 353 16.06 21.18 29.94
N TYR A 354 16.40 21.95 28.92
CA TYR A 354 16.97 21.45 27.68
C TYR A 354 18.42 20.99 27.89
N SER A 355 18.78 19.80 27.38
CA SER A 355 20.15 19.23 27.44
C SER A 355 20.65 18.90 26.03
N ASP A 356 21.79 19.47 25.63
CA ASP A 356 22.32 19.39 24.25
C ASP A 356 21.25 19.67 23.16
N TRP A 357 20.46 20.73 23.36
CA TRP A 357 19.54 21.21 22.33
C TRP A 357 20.26 22.18 21.40
N GLN A 358 20.13 21.95 20.10
CA GLN A 358 20.77 22.75 19.05
C GLN A 358 19.71 23.19 18.05
N THR A 359 19.69 24.48 17.70
CA THR A 359 18.76 25.00 16.68
C THR A 359 19.48 25.96 15.75
N GLY A 360 19.15 25.97 14.47
CA GLY A 360 19.72 26.91 13.51
C GLY A 360 18.88 27.07 12.24
N ASN A 361 19.00 28.23 11.57
CA ASN A 361 18.37 28.53 10.29
C ASN A 361 16.83 28.35 10.25
N ASN A 362 16.16 28.38 11.40
CA ASN A 362 14.70 28.26 11.47
C ASN A 362 14.04 29.63 11.24
N ASN A 363 12.97 29.66 10.46
CA ASN A 363 12.19 30.87 10.17
C ASN A 363 10.94 30.93 11.04
N TYR A 364 10.60 32.12 11.54
CA TYR A 364 9.45 32.34 12.43
C TYR A 364 8.58 33.52 11.96
N TYR A 365 7.27 33.36 11.96
CA TYR A 365 6.28 34.40 11.68
C TYR A 365 5.07 34.27 12.62
N ASN A 366 4.57 35.39 13.15
CA ASN A 366 3.50 35.43 14.16
C ASN A 366 2.48 36.54 13.89
N ASN A 367 1.87 36.61 12.70
CA ASN A 367 0.87 37.61 12.31
C ASN A 367 1.15 39.09 12.68
N GLY A 368 2.42 39.49 12.83
CA GLY A 368 2.83 40.80 13.34
C GLY A 368 2.72 41.00 14.86
N ASN A 369 2.21 40.03 15.62
CA ASN A 369 2.23 40.01 17.09
C ASN A 369 3.65 39.72 17.62
N PRO A 370 4.12 40.41 18.67
CA PRO A 370 5.37 40.06 19.34
C PRO A 370 5.18 38.79 20.18
N ILE A 371 6.08 37.83 20.03
CA ILE A 371 6.21 36.68 20.95
C ILE A 371 6.68 37.23 22.30
N PRO A 372 6.00 36.97 23.43
CA PRO A 372 6.39 37.47 24.75
C PRO A 372 7.81 37.01 25.18
N PRO A 373 8.66 37.90 25.72
CA PRO A 373 10.04 37.56 26.14
C PRO A 373 10.11 36.47 27.22
N ASP A 374 9.08 36.41 28.06
CA ASP A 374 8.88 35.48 29.16
C ASP A 374 8.12 34.20 28.75
N GLY A 375 7.72 34.09 27.48
CA GLY A 375 7.28 32.87 26.79
C GLY A 375 8.41 32.17 26.05
N ILE A 376 9.52 31.87 26.73
CA ILE A 376 10.70 31.09 26.27
C ILE A 376 11.24 31.47 24.86
N VAL A 377 12.30 32.28 24.87
CA VAL A 377 13.06 32.87 23.75
C VAL A 377 14.52 33.04 24.24
N ASP A 378 15.63 32.69 23.58
CA ASP A 378 15.94 32.15 22.23
C ASP A 378 17.31 31.38 22.30
N PRO A 379 17.58 30.31 21.52
CA PRO A 379 18.85 29.56 21.50
C PRO A 379 20.11 30.26 20.93
N ASN A 380 20.18 31.60 20.86
CA ASN A 380 21.19 32.36 21.63
C ASN A 380 21.07 33.88 21.39
N GLN A 381 21.61 34.68 22.31
CA GLN A 381 21.72 36.15 22.18
C GLN A 381 22.76 36.62 21.14
N GLU A 382 22.63 36.19 19.88
CA GLU A 382 23.34 36.74 18.72
C GLU A 382 22.45 37.76 17.98
N ALA A 383 23.07 38.79 17.41
CA ALA A 383 22.34 39.90 16.80
C ALA A 383 22.03 39.63 15.32
N GLY A 384 20.79 39.26 15.00
CA GLY A 384 20.38 39.03 13.61
C GLY A 384 18.88 38.90 13.33
N ALA A 385 18.04 38.70 14.35
CA ALA A 385 16.61 38.46 14.16
C ALA A 385 15.90 39.59 13.37
N THR A 386 15.54 39.31 12.12
CA THR A 386 14.87 40.26 11.23
C THR A 386 13.38 40.41 11.50
N PHE A 387 13.05 40.81 12.74
CA PHE A 387 11.72 41.30 13.11
C PHE A 387 11.27 42.49 12.23
N GLY A 388 9.96 42.63 12.08
CA GLY A 388 9.30 43.75 11.40
C GLY A 388 9.32 45.07 12.21
N ASN A 389 10.50 45.69 12.38
CA ASN A 389 10.70 47.09 12.80
C ASN A 389 10.62 47.38 14.34
N PRO A 390 11.13 48.52 14.86
CA PRO A 390 12.54 48.57 15.25
C PRO A 390 12.77 49.25 16.63
N ASN A 391 12.11 48.82 17.70
CA ASN A 391 12.28 49.45 19.02
C ASN A 391 11.95 48.50 20.18
N LEU A 392 12.96 48.04 20.92
CA LEU A 392 13.17 48.31 22.37
C LEU A 392 14.32 47.45 22.94
N ALA A 393 14.74 47.74 24.17
CA ALA A 393 16.07 47.40 24.68
C ALA A 393 16.11 46.37 25.83
N ASN A 394 17.26 45.71 25.92
CA ASN A 394 17.81 44.88 26.99
C ASN A 394 17.58 45.42 28.43
N PRO A 395 17.34 44.54 29.41
CA PRO A 395 18.09 44.67 30.67
C PRO A 395 18.59 43.35 31.31
N THR A 396 19.92 43.27 31.53
CA THR A 396 20.67 42.58 32.63
C THR A 396 20.49 41.05 32.78
N GLY A 397 21.48 40.17 32.59
CA GLY A 397 22.84 40.13 33.16
C GLY A 397 22.86 39.13 34.34
N THR A 398 23.59 38.00 34.35
CA THR A 398 25.05 37.80 34.18
C THR A 398 25.41 36.41 33.60
N ALA A 399 26.50 36.30 32.84
CA ALA A 399 26.89 35.09 32.09
C ALA A 399 28.05 34.26 32.68
N THR A 400 28.15 32.98 32.25
CA THR A 400 29.42 32.34 31.84
C THR A 400 29.16 31.17 30.85
N THR A 401 29.64 31.31 29.60
CA THR A 401 29.75 30.29 28.51
C THR A 401 28.44 29.58 28.09
N TRP A 402 28.05 29.49 26.81
CA TRP A 402 28.82 29.26 25.58
C TRP A 402 28.37 30.15 24.38
N GLN A 403 29.15 30.19 23.30
CA GLN A 403 28.86 30.96 22.06
C GLN A 403 28.69 30.02 20.84
N GLY A 404 27.86 30.40 19.86
CA GLY A 404 27.83 29.69 18.57
C GLY A 404 26.69 30.01 17.59
N TRP A 405 26.64 31.25 17.05
CA TRP A 405 26.12 31.65 15.71
C TRP A 405 24.83 31.05 15.14
N VAL A 406 23.85 31.92 14.83
CA VAL A 406 22.66 31.61 13.97
C VAL A 406 22.43 32.76 12.98
N ASP A 407 22.30 32.44 11.68
CA ASP A 407 21.88 33.38 10.63
C ASP A 407 20.38 33.22 10.34
N CYS A 408 19.64 34.33 10.26
CA CYS A 408 18.22 34.36 9.89
C CYS A 408 17.94 35.46 8.85
N TYR A 409 17.20 35.13 7.78
CA TYR A 409 16.84 36.06 6.71
C TYR A 409 15.39 36.59 6.81
N ARG A 410 15.16 37.78 6.27
CA ARG A 410 13.87 38.49 6.32
C ARG A 410 12.96 38.11 5.15
N ILE A 411 11.94 37.30 5.41
CA ILE A 411 10.85 37.10 4.44
C ILE A 411 9.96 38.35 4.43
N THR A 412 9.82 38.98 3.26
CA THR A 412 8.82 40.04 3.02
C THR A 412 7.99 39.68 1.81
N SER A 413 6.73 40.12 1.76
CA SER A 413 5.72 39.76 0.76
C SER A 413 5.98 40.25 -0.68
N ALA A 414 7.22 40.59 -1.02
CA ALA A 414 7.61 41.19 -2.30
C ALA A 414 8.87 40.56 -2.95
N SER A 415 9.55 39.60 -2.32
CA SER A 415 10.78 39.00 -2.86
C SER A 415 10.52 37.72 -3.66
N THR A 416 10.56 37.81 -5.00
CA THR A 416 10.45 36.68 -5.93
C THR A 416 11.81 36.08 -6.33
N ALA A 417 12.81 36.12 -5.44
CA ALA A 417 14.14 35.58 -5.70
C ALA A 417 14.83 35.14 -4.39
N LEU A 418 15.17 33.85 -4.32
CA LEU A 418 15.95 33.22 -3.26
C LEU A 418 17.29 32.74 -3.87
N ILE A 419 18.31 33.60 -3.90
CA ILE A 419 19.69 33.22 -4.26
C ILE A 419 20.64 34.00 -3.34
N ASP A 420 21.51 33.28 -2.63
CA ASP A 420 22.50 33.80 -1.69
C ASP A 420 23.72 34.47 -2.36
N GLN A 421 24.38 35.38 -1.65
CA GLN A 421 25.81 35.70 -1.82
C GLN A 421 26.52 36.00 -0.48
N GLY A 422 26.64 34.97 0.37
CA GLY A 422 27.89 34.51 0.97
C GLY A 422 28.67 35.39 1.96
N ASN A 423 29.18 34.75 3.02
CA ASN A 423 30.37 35.21 3.73
C ASN A 423 31.28 34.03 4.11
N SER A 424 32.59 34.23 4.02
CA SER A 424 33.60 33.18 3.89
C SER A 424 34.56 33.09 5.08
N ASN A 425 34.04 32.91 6.31
CA ASN A 425 34.88 32.76 7.52
C ASN A 425 34.20 31.94 8.64
N ALA A 426 34.34 30.62 8.64
CA ALA A 426 34.13 29.77 9.82
C ALA A 426 35.06 28.56 9.78
N GLY A 427 35.73 28.24 10.90
CA GLY A 427 36.73 27.19 10.97
C GLY A 427 36.19 25.87 11.50
N ASN A 428 36.28 24.81 10.68
CA ASN A 428 36.18 23.38 10.99
C ASN A 428 35.73 22.96 12.41
N THR A 429 34.42 22.74 12.55
CA THR A 429 33.92 21.44 13.03
C THR A 429 33.00 20.88 11.95
N PRO A 430 33.30 19.74 11.32
CA PRO A 430 32.36 19.12 10.40
C PRO A 430 31.12 18.72 11.19
N PHE A 431 29.95 19.15 10.71
CA PHE A 431 28.69 18.48 11.04
C PHE A 431 28.84 16.97 10.76
N PRO A 432 28.11 16.08 11.45
CA PRO A 432 27.96 14.70 10.98
C PRO A 432 27.47 14.79 9.53
N ALA A 433 28.31 14.35 8.60
CA ALA A 433 27.99 14.45 7.19
C ALA A 433 26.83 13.51 6.91
N VAL A 434 25.65 14.09 6.68
CA VAL A 434 24.58 13.44 5.92
C VAL A 434 25.14 13.34 4.50
N THR A 435 25.83 12.23 4.21
CA THR A 435 26.63 12.03 2.99
C THR A 435 25.78 12.06 1.73
N ASP A 436 24.53 11.67 1.89
CA ASP A 436 23.60 11.34 0.83
C ASP A 436 22.31 12.17 1.01
N ASP A 437 21.67 12.60 -0.07
CA ASP A 437 20.33 13.19 0.02
C ASP A 437 19.22 12.11 0.01
N ILE A 438 17.99 12.53 -0.30
CA ILE A 438 16.79 11.68 -0.23
C ILE A 438 16.81 10.50 -1.21
N GLU A 439 17.66 10.53 -2.24
CA GLU A 439 17.78 9.48 -3.28
C GLU A 439 19.10 8.71 -3.21
N GLY A 440 19.92 8.92 -2.17
CA GLY A 440 21.26 8.33 -2.10
C GLY A 440 22.32 9.10 -2.90
N THR A 441 22.00 10.29 -3.41
CA THR A 441 22.91 11.12 -4.20
C THR A 441 24.00 11.72 -3.29
N PRO A 442 25.30 11.53 -3.58
CA PRO A 442 26.36 12.10 -2.77
C PRO A 442 26.32 13.62 -2.82
N ARG A 443 26.09 14.28 -1.67
CA ARG A 443 25.94 15.73 -1.61
C ARG A 443 27.24 16.43 -2.09
N PRO A 444 27.16 17.43 -2.99
CA PRO A 444 28.35 18.15 -3.46
C PRO A 444 29.13 18.79 -2.31
N GLN A 445 30.33 18.25 -2.04
CA GLN A 445 31.17 18.69 -0.93
C GLN A 445 31.68 20.12 -1.17
N GLY A 446 30.97 21.11 -0.61
CA GLY A 446 31.28 22.53 -0.74
C GLY A 446 30.15 23.43 -1.26
N ALA A 447 28.94 22.91 -1.52
CA ALA A 447 27.77 23.74 -1.74
C ALA A 447 27.36 24.46 -0.42
N GLY A 448 27.13 25.77 -0.49
CA GLY A 448 26.75 26.56 0.68
C GLY A 448 25.27 26.42 1.01
N TRP A 449 24.99 26.06 2.27
CA TRP A 449 23.76 26.33 3.03
C TRP A 449 22.44 26.37 2.23
N ASP A 450 21.99 25.20 1.78
CA ASP A 450 20.67 25.08 1.16
C ASP A 450 19.55 24.89 2.20
N ILE A 451 18.45 25.64 2.05
CA ILE A 451 17.31 25.64 2.97
C ILE A 451 16.23 24.72 2.40
N GLY A 452 16.42 23.40 2.58
CA GLY A 452 15.52 22.36 2.06
C GLY A 452 14.08 22.38 2.61
N ALA A 453 13.71 23.31 3.49
CA ALA A 453 12.35 23.53 3.99
C ALA A 453 11.34 23.93 2.90
N PHE A 454 11.84 24.40 1.76
CA PHE A 454 11.03 24.77 0.60
C PHE A 454 11.40 23.97 -0.65
N GLU A 455 11.79 22.70 -0.47
CA GLU A 455 11.49 21.71 -1.49
C GLU A 455 10.02 21.26 -1.39
N TYR A 456 9.11 22.23 -1.55
CA TYR A 456 7.85 21.91 -2.21
C TYR A 456 8.24 21.60 -3.64
N VAL A 457 8.39 20.31 -3.96
CA VAL A 457 8.54 19.86 -5.34
C VAL A 457 7.24 20.20 -6.05
N SER A 458 7.20 21.41 -6.62
CA SER A 458 6.17 21.87 -7.56
C SER A 458 6.40 21.30 -8.96
N GLY A 459 7.44 20.49 -9.12
CA GLY A 459 7.60 19.57 -10.22
C GLY A 459 7.21 18.13 -9.81
N PRO A 460 7.16 17.22 -10.77
CA PRO A 460 7.16 15.79 -10.49
C PRO A 460 8.41 15.40 -9.66
N VAL A 461 8.29 14.29 -8.90
CA VAL A 461 9.41 13.49 -8.38
C VAL A 461 9.69 12.34 -9.36
N PRO A 462 10.82 11.62 -9.32
CA PRO A 462 11.02 10.44 -10.18
C PRO A 462 9.80 9.51 -10.12
N PRO A 463 9.28 9.05 -11.26
CA PRO A 463 8.06 8.28 -11.27
C PRO A 463 8.34 6.88 -10.70
N VAL A 464 7.30 6.24 -10.17
CA VAL A 464 7.36 4.82 -9.81
C VAL A 464 6.37 4.08 -10.69
N ALA A 465 6.86 3.12 -11.45
CA ALA A 465 6.08 2.36 -12.42
C ALA A 465 5.11 1.41 -11.69
N GLU A 466 3.83 1.44 -12.05
CA GLU A 466 2.83 0.51 -11.52
C GLU A 466 1.64 0.47 -12.49
N PHE A 467 1.05 -0.71 -12.68
CA PHE A 467 -0.10 -0.86 -13.57
C PHE A 467 -0.99 -2.05 -13.20
N SER A 468 -2.24 -1.94 -13.64
CA SER A 468 -3.17 -3.07 -13.70
C SER A 468 -3.61 -3.36 -15.14
N GLY A 469 -4.14 -4.55 -15.38
CA GLY A 469 -4.73 -4.97 -16.66
C GLY A 469 -5.90 -5.92 -16.40
N ASN A 470 -7.01 -5.73 -17.12
CA ASN A 470 -8.26 -6.47 -16.95
C ASN A 470 -8.97 -6.68 -18.31
N PRO A 471 -9.37 -7.92 -18.67
CA PRO A 471 -9.10 -9.20 -17.99
C PRO A 471 -7.64 -9.66 -18.10
N ARG A 472 -7.17 -10.47 -17.14
CA ARG A 472 -5.83 -11.12 -17.22
C ARG A 472 -5.84 -12.48 -17.89
N SER A 473 -7.02 -13.08 -18.05
CA SER A 473 -7.19 -14.38 -18.70
C SER A 473 -8.42 -14.37 -19.62
N GLY A 474 -8.40 -15.21 -20.65
CA GLY A 474 -9.52 -15.37 -21.56
C GLY A 474 -9.09 -15.88 -22.93
N ASN A 475 -10.04 -16.01 -23.85
CA ASN A 475 -9.80 -16.63 -25.14
C ASN A 475 -9.29 -15.63 -26.19
N ALA A 476 -8.45 -16.10 -27.12
CA ALA A 476 -8.06 -15.31 -28.28
C ALA A 476 -9.29 -15.03 -29.20
N PRO A 477 -9.47 -13.79 -29.70
CA PRO A 477 -8.73 -12.58 -29.34
C PRO A 477 -9.17 -12.03 -27.97
N LEU A 478 -8.20 -11.73 -27.09
CA LEU A 478 -8.45 -11.16 -25.77
C LEU A 478 -8.12 -9.68 -25.75
N THR A 479 -9.13 -8.81 -25.69
CA THR A 479 -8.94 -7.37 -25.44
C THR A 479 -8.73 -7.12 -23.95
N VAL A 480 -7.56 -6.60 -23.58
CA VAL A 480 -7.19 -6.23 -22.21
C VAL A 480 -7.11 -4.72 -22.11
N ASN A 481 -7.80 -4.14 -21.13
CA ASN A 481 -7.67 -2.73 -20.80
C ASN A 481 -6.64 -2.60 -19.67
N PHE A 482 -5.60 -1.81 -19.91
CA PHE A 482 -4.56 -1.51 -18.95
C PHE A 482 -4.80 -0.15 -18.32
N THR A 483 -4.53 -0.06 -17.03
CA THR A 483 -4.63 1.17 -16.25
C THR A 483 -3.26 1.44 -15.63
N ASP A 484 -2.59 2.49 -16.10
CA ASP A 484 -1.51 3.14 -15.36
C ASP A 484 -1.95 3.49 -13.93
N LEU A 485 -1.12 3.09 -12.96
CA LEU A 485 -1.26 3.38 -11.54
C LEU A 485 0.01 4.05 -10.99
N SER A 486 0.88 4.56 -11.87
CA SER A 486 2.19 5.08 -11.52
C SER A 486 2.16 6.35 -10.69
N PHE A 487 3.10 6.41 -9.76
CA PHE A 487 3.32 7.57 -8.90
C PHE A 487 4.27 8.60 -9.55
N GLY A 488 4.36 9.79 -8.96
CA GLY A 488 5.36 10.81 -9.30
C GLY A 488 4.98 11.75 -10.44
N SER A 489 3.70 11.74 -10.88
CA SER A 489 3.22 12.51 -12.04
C SER A 489 4.03 12.23 -13.32
N PRO A 490 3.93 11.02 -13.90
CA PRO A 490 4.48 10.71 -15.22
C PRO A 490 4.04 11.73 -16.28
N THR A 491 4.93 11.98 -17.25
CA THR A 491 4.62 12.81 -18.43
C THR A 491 4.67 12.02 -19.75
N SER A 492 5.11 10.77 -19.69
CA SER A 492 5.14 9.82 -20.81
C SER A 492 5.10 8.39 -20.30
N TRP A 493 4.48 7.51 -21.09
CA TRP A 493 4.33 6.08 -20.87
C TRP A 493 4.89 5.36 -22.10
N ASP A 494 5.56 4.22 -21.90
CA ASP A 494 5.95 3.30 -22.96
C ASP A 494 5.62 1.88 -22.49
N TRP A 495 4.63 1.28 -23.15
CA TRP A 495 4.13 -0.06 -22.84
C TRP A 495 4.72 -1.07 -23.82
N THR A 496 5.09 -2.24 -23.31
CA THR A 496 5.31 -3.43 -24.15
C THR A 496 4.43 -4.56 -23.66
N PHE A 497 3.64 -5.16 -24.56
CA PHE A 497 2.62 -6.14 -24.19
C PHE A 497 3.09 -7.60 -24.23
N GLY A 498 4.35 -7.85 -24.62
CA GLY A 498 4.96 -9.19 -24.68
C GLY A 498 4.72 -9.96 -25.99
N ASP A 499 3.82 -9.48 -26.85
CA ASP A 499 3.53 -10.04 -28.18
C ASP A 499 4.19 -9.27 -29.34
N GLY A 500 4.86 -8.15 -29.04
CA GLY A 500 5.42 -7.21 -30.00
C GLY A 500 4.59 -5.94 -30.20
N GLY A 501 3.41 -5.85 -29.60
CA GLY A 501 2.61 -4.64 -29.47
C GLY A 501 3.20 -3.67 -28.43
N THR A 502 2.96 -2.37 -28.65
CA THR A 502 3.38 -1.26 -27.77
C THR A 502 2.32 -0.16 -27.74
N SER A 503 2.38 0.73 -26.75
CA SER A 503 1.55 1.94 -26.69
C SER A 503 2.25 3.08 -25.93
N GLU A 504 1.86 4.32 -26.23
CA GLU A 504 2.26 5.54 -25.50
C GLU A 504 1.09 6.14 -24.68
N ASP A 505 -0.11 5.56 -24.75
CA ASP A 505 -1.28 6.02 -23.98
C ASP A 505 -1.13 5.71 -22.48
N GLN A 506 -1.68 6.58 -21.62
CA GLN A 506 -1.70 6.34 -20.17
C GLN A 506 -2.52 5.10 -19.78
N HIS A 507 -3.69 4.88 -20.40
CA HIS A 507 -4.55 3.73 -20.10
C HIS A 507 -4.90 3.00 -21.42
N PRO A 508 -3.97 2.21 -21.99
CA PRO A 508 -4.16 1.61 -23.30
C PRO A 508 -5.09 0.40 -23.27
N SER A 509 -5.74 0.15 -24.40
CA SER A 509 -6.46 -1.10 -24.66
C SER A 509 -5.71 -1.89 -25.73
N HIS A 510 -5.36 -3.14 -25.47
CA HIS A 510 -4.57 -4.00 -26.36
C HIS A 510 -5.27 -5.33 -26.62
N GLU A 511 -5.20 -5.83 -27.86
CA GLU A 511 -5.85 -7.08 -28.28
C GLU A 511 -4.82 -8.18 -28.56
N TYR A 512 -4.81 -9.19 -27.71
CA TYR A 512 -3.97 -10.37 -27.88
C TYR A 512 -4.66 -11.41 -28.76
N THR A 513 -4.17 -11.55 -30.00
CA THR A 513 -4.80 -12.42 -31.02
C THR A 513 -4.29 -13.88 -31.02
N ALA A 514 -3.30 -14.21 -30.21
CA ALA A 514 -2.68 -15.53 -30.16
C ALA A 514 -2.66 -16.12 -28.74
N VAL A 515 -2.62 -17.44 -28.66
CA VAL A 515 -2.54 -18.20 -27.40
C VAL A 515 -1.11 -18.20 -26.88
N ASN A 516 -0.90 -17.55 -25.75
CA ASN A 516 0.36 -17.55 -25.00
C ASN A 516 0.14 -17.01 -23.58
N SER A 517 1.17 -17.13 -22.73
CA SER A 517 1.35 -16.23 -21.59
C SER A 517 2.27 -15.07 -22.00
N TYR A 518 1.92 -13.86 -21.57
CA TYR A 518 2.53 -12.61 -22.02
C TYR A 518 3.04 -11.79 -20.84
N THR A 519 4.34 -11.51 -20.86
CA THR A 519 4.98 -10.54 -19.96
C THR A 519 4.66 -9.13 -20.42
N VAL A 520 4.16 -8.29 -19.51
CA VAL A 520 3.85 -6.88 -19.78
C VAL A 520 4.83 -6.00 -19.02
N SER A 521 5.31 -4.93 -19.67
CA SER A 521 6.13 -3.90 -19.03
C SER A 521 5.53 -2.52 -19.30
N LEU A 522 5.59 -1.65 -18.28
CA LEU A 522 5.34 -0.22 -18.39
C LEU A 522 6.59 0.53 -17.94
N THR A 523 7.15 1.35 -18.82
CA THR A 523 8.11 2.39 -18.47
C THR A 523 7.36 3.72 -18.36
N VAL A 524 7.50 4.40 -17.21
CA VAL A 524 7.01 5.78 -17.03
C VAL A 524 8.19 6.72 -16.86
N ALA A 525 8.08 7.92 -17.43
CA ALA A 525 9.12 8.94 -17.32
C ALA A 525 8.56 10.35 -17.10
N ASN A 526 9.34 11.16 -16.40
CA ASN A 526 9.15 12.59 -16.23
C ASN A 526 10.51 13.32 -16.14
N PRO A 527 10.56 14.66 -16.02
CA PRO A 527 11.83 15.39 -16.00
C PRO A 527 12.85 15.02 -14.91
N GLN A 528 12.48 14.27 -13.87
CA GLN A 528 13.40 13.81 -12.83
C GLN A 528 13.97 12.41 -13.08
N GLY A 529 13.30 11.58 -13.86
CA GLY A 529 13.73 10.19 -14.07
C GLY A 529 12.70 9.33 -14.79
N GLU A 530 13.04 8.06 -14.89
CA GLU A 530 12.21 6.98 -15.44
C GLU A 530 12.25 5.78 -14.50
N ASP A 531 11.18 5.01 -14.48
CA ASP A 531 11.09 3.72 -13.80
C ASP A 531 10.34 2.70 -14.68
N THR A 532 10.54 1.41 -14.45
CA THR A 532 9.98 0.34 -15.26
C THR A 532 9.48 -0.82 -14.42
N GLU A 533 8.17 -1.04 -14.45
CA GLU A 533 7.53 -2.20 -13.82
C GLU A 533 7.34 -3.28 -14.89
N THR A 534 7.63 -4.53 -14.53
CA THR A 534 7.55 -5.68 -15.45
C THR A 534 6.91 -6.87 -14.77
N LYS A 535 5.74 -7.26 -15.27
CA LYS A 535 4.94 -8.36 -14.74
C LYS A 535 5.07 -9.57 -15.66
N PRO A 536 5.83 -10.62 -15.28
CA PRO A 536 6.01 -11.82 -16.09
C PRO A 536 4.71 -12.63 -16.16
N ASP A 537 4.44 -13.24 -17.32
CA ASP A 537 3.28 -14.11 -17.58
C ASP A 537 1.91 -13.49 -17.17
N TYR A 538 1.83 -12.16 -17.17
CA TYR A 538 0.76 -11.35 -16.59
C TYR A 538 -0.61 -11.52 -17.29
N ILE A 539 -0.60 -11.71 -18.60
CA ILE A 539 -1.81 -12.01 -19.39
C ILE A 539 -1.70 -13.43 -19.96
N THR A 540 -2.69 -14.28 -19.72
CA THR A 540 -2.74 -15.65 -20.23
C THR A 540 -3.92 -15.82 -21.19
N VAL A 541 -3.61 -15.98 -22.48
CA VAL A 541 -4.61 -16.15 -23.54
C VAL A 541 -4.75 -17.62 -23.89
N THR A 542 -5.96 -18.14 -23.81
CA THR A 542 -6.32 -19.53 -24.12
C THR A 542 -7.00 -19.65 -25.48
N ASN A 543 -7.14 -20.89 -25.97
CA ASN A 543 -8.06 -21.17 -27.08
C ASN A 543 -9.47 -21.36 -26.51
N LEU A 544 -10.46 -20.72 -27.13
CA LEU A 544 -11.86 -21.11 -26.96
C LEU A 544 -11.99 -22.60 -27.36
N SER A 545 -12.48 -23.43 -26.44
CA SER A 545 -12.73 -24.85 -26.70
C SER A 545 -14.23 -25.14 -26.86
N CYS A 546 -14.57 -26.16 -27.64
CA CYS A 546 -15.95 -26.63 -27.82
C CYS A 546 -16.11 -28.08 -27.34
N HIS A 547 -17.26 -28.37 -26.72
CA HIS A 547 -17.58 -29.69 -26.18
C HIS A 547 -19.06 -30.03 -26.31
N VAL A 548 -19.40 -31.32 -26.18
CA VAL A 548 -20.79 -31.79 -26.21
C VAL A 548 -21.45 -31.45 -24.88
N GLY A 549 -22.53 -30.67 -24.90
CA GLY A 549 -23.31 -30.30 -23.71
C GLY A 549 -24.47 -31.26 -23.42
N SER A 550 -25.12 -31.78 -24.46
CA SER A 550 -26.12 -32.86 -24.35
C SER A 550 -26.25 -33.67 -25.65
N ILE A 551 -26.70 -34.93 -25.52
CA ILE A 551 -27.22 -35.76 -26.62
C ILE A 551 -28.58 -36.30 -26.22
N ASP A 552 -29.65 -35.65 -26.69
CA ASP A 552 -31.04 -36.01 -26.40
C ASP A 552 -31.62 -36.87 -27.53
N LEU A 553 -31.99 -38.12 -27.22
CA LEU A 553 -32.51 -39.07 -28.19
C LEU A 553 -34.03 -39.24 -28.14
N VAL A 554 -34.67 -39.34 -29.30
CA VAL A 554 -36.11 -39.65 -29.42
C VAL A 554 -36.38 -40.68 -30.53
N GLY A 555 -37.16 -41.71 -30.22
CA GLY A 555 -37.73 -42.62 -31.23
C GLY A 555 -39.19 -42.27 -31.50
N PHE A 556 -39.56 -42.02 -32.75
CA PHE A 556 -40.93 -41.61 -33.10
C PHE A 556 -41.46 -42.22 -34.41
N TYR A 557 -42.78 -42.21 -34.59
CA TYR A 557 -43.46 -42.67 -35.80
C TYR A 557 -44.02 -41.51 -36.63
N LYS A 558 -43.62 -41.41 -37.90
CA LYS A 558 -44.06 -40.37 -38.84
C LYS A 558 -45.28 -40.86 -39.64
N GLY A 559 -46.48 -40.52 -39.18
CA GLY A 559 -47.74 -41.01 -39.78
C GLY A 559 -48.29 -40.18 -40.96
N THR A 560 -47.80 -38.96 -41.16
CA THR A 560 -48.31 -38.00 -42.15
C THR A 560 -47.34 -37.84 -43.33
N GLY A 561 -47.87 -37.50 -44.51
CA GLY A 561 -47.09 -37.38 -45.75
C GLY A 561 -47.27 -38.53 -46.74
N PRO A 562 -46.51 -38.55 -47.87
CA PRO A 562 -46.58 -39.58 -48.88
C PRO A 562 -46.14 -40.95 -48.34
N PRO A 563 -46.61 -42.09 -48.90
CA PRO A 563 -46.35 -43.42 -48.35
C PRO A 563 -44.86 -43.79 -48.21
N SER A 564 -43.99 -43.21 -49.04
CA SER A 564 -42.54 -43.41 -49.02
C SER A 564 -41.80 -42.73 -47.86
N GLY A 565 -42.47 -41.85 -47.11
CA GLY A 565 -41.89 -41.12 -45.97
C GLY A 565 -42.57 -41.44 -44.62
N ARG A 566 -43.33 -42.55 -44.55
CA ARG A 566 -43.95 -43.02 -43.31
C ARG A 566 -43.17 -44.18 -42.74
N GLY A 567 -42.84 -44.10 -41.45
CA GLY A 567 -42.02 -45.10 -40.79
C GLY A 567 -41.63 -44.68 -39.38
N TYR A 568 -40.81 -45.51 -38.75
CA TYR A 568 -40.14 -45.19 -37.50
C TYR A 568 -38.84 -44.45 -37.80
N TYR A 569 -38.56 -43.43 -37.00
CA TYR A 569 -37.36 -42.60 -37.09
C TYR A 569 -36.69 -42.54 -35.72
N ALA A 570 -35.36 -42.43 -35.75
CA ALA A 570 -34.57 -41.93 -34.63
C ALA A 570 -34.28 -40.45 -34.86
N GLU A 571 -34.26 -39.69 -33.78
CA GLU A 571 -33.88 -38.29 -33.71
C GLU A 571 -32.80 -38.15 -32.63
N ALA A 572 -31.79 -37.33 -32.90
CA ALA A 572 -30.76 -36.94 -31.96
C ALA A 572 -30.64 -35.41 -32.00
N THR A 573 -30.98 -34.76 -30.90
CA THR A 573 -30.69 -33.35 -30.68
C THR A 573 -29.37 -33.26 -29.92
N ILE A 574 -28.38 -32.59 -30.49
CA ILE A 574 -27.08 -32.39 -29.86
C ILE A 574 -26.94 -30.90 -29.54
N THR A 575 -26.66 -30.60 -28.28
CA THR A 575 -26.30 -29.24 -27.84
C THR A 575 -24.78 -29.17 -27.73
N VAL A 576 -24.15 -28.17 -28.35
CA VAL A 576 -22.71 -27.91 -28.23
C VAL A 576 -22.49 -26.66 -27.39
N HIS A 577 -21.57 -26.74 -26.44
CA HIS A 577 -21.18 -25.61 -25.60
C HIS A 577 -19.74 -25.16 -25.86
N ASP A 578 -19.46 -23.91 -25.52
CA ASP A 578 -18.09 -23.46 -25.24
C ASP A 578 -17.63 -23.90 -23.84
N GLN A 579 -16.42 -23.50 -23.45
CA GLN A 579 -15.82 -23.84 -22.15
C GLN A 579 -16.56 -23.27 -20.93
N ASP A 580 -17.39 -22.25 -21.12
CA ASP A 580 -18.14 -21.56 -20.06
C ASP A 580 -19.58 -22.11 -19.96
N CYS A 581 -19.84 -23.26 -20.60
CA CYS A 581 -21.13 -23.92 -20.74
C CYS A 581 -22.20 -23.07 -21.48
N ALA A 582 -21.79 -22.08 -22.27
CA ALA A 582 -22.72 -21.31 -23.09
C ALA A 582 -22.93 -21.98 -24.46
N ALA A 583 -24.15 -21.89 -24.99
CA ALA A 583 -24.55 -22.53 -26.23
C ALA A 583 -23.82 -21.96 -27.46
N LEU A 584 -23.20 -22.84 -28.26
CA LEU A 584 -22.26 -22.44 -29.30
C LEU A 584 -22.82 -22.69 -30.71
N ALA A 585 -23.33 -21.62 -31.32
CA ALA A 585 -23.84 -21.62 -32.70
C ALA A 585 -22.74 -21.80 -33.76
N GLY A 586 -23.08 -22.32 -34.94
CA GLY A 586 -22.17 -22.42 -36.09
C GLY A 586 -21.08 -23.48 -35.97
N VAL A 587 -21.24 -24.48 -35.08
CA VAL A 587 -20.33 -25.63 -34.96
C VAL A 587 -20.82 -26.73 -35.89
N THR A 588 -19.95 -27.22 -36.78
CA THR A 588 -20.19 -28.45 -37.55
C THR A 588 -20.05 -29.65 -36.61
N VAL A 589 -21.06 -30.49 -36.55
CA VAL A 589 -21.12 -31.70 -35.71
C VAL A 589 -21.17 -32.92 -36.61
N ASP A 590 -20.16 -33.77 -36.55
CA ASP A 590 -20.13 -35.06 -37.25
C ASP A 590 -20.56 -36.17 -36.29
N ILE A 591 -21.49 -37.04 -36.72
CA ILE A 591 -22.04 -38.12 -35.89
C ILE A 591 -22.01 -39.50 -36.55
N THR A 592 -21.96 -40.54 -35.72
CA THR A 592 -22.18 -41.94 -36.10
C THR A 592 -23.40 -42.51 -35.37
N TRP A 593 -24.33 -43.08 -36.14
CA TRP A 593 -25.47 -43.85 -35.65
C TRP A 593 -25.11 -45.33 -35.46
N SER A 594 -25.57 -45.92 -34.36
CA SER A 594 -25.41 -47.36 -34.06
C SER A 594 -26.69 -48.00 -33.53
N GLY A 595 -26.82 -49.33 -33.68
CA GLY A 595 -27.95 -50.12 -33.21
C GLY A 595 -28.95 -50.48 -34.31
N CYS A 596 -30.25 -50.19 -34.11
CA CYS A 596 -31.29 -50.37 -35.13
C CYS A 596 -31.29 -49.28 -36.23
N VAL A 597 -30.35 -48.32 -36.13
CA VAL A 597 -30.01 -47.28 -37.09
C VAL A 597 -28.51 -47.38 -37.37
N SER A 598 -28.08 -47.07 -38.59
CA SER A 598 -26.67 -47.08 -38.96
C SER A 598 -26.36 -46.07 -40.07
N GLY A 599 -25.18 -45.46 -40.00
CA GLY A 599 -24.71 -44.44 -40.92
C GLY A 599 -24.01 -43.30 -40.19
N THR A 600 -23.52 -42.33 -40.95
CA THR A 600 -22.92 -41.09 -40.45
C THR A 600 -23.71 -39.89 -40.95
N ASP A 601 -23.75 -38.82 -40.19
CA ASP A 601 -24.42 -37.57 -40.56
C ASP A 601 -23.56 -36.36 -40.15
N SER A 602 -23.80 -35.20 -40.76
CA SER A 602 -23.01 -33.97 -40.52
C SER A 602 -23.85 -32.73 -40.82
N ASP A 603 -24.03 -31.86 -39.83
CA ASP A 603 -24.80 -30.61 -39.93
C ASP A 603 -24.31 -29.59 -38.87
N VAL A 604 -24.82 -28.36 -38.91
CA VAL A 604 -24.29 -27.22 -38.16
C VAL A 604 -25.27 -26.75 -37.08
N THR A 605 -24.74 -26.38 -35.89
CA THR A 605 -25.57 -25.86 -34.79
C THR A 605 -26.23 -24.51 -35.10
N ASP A 606 -27.48 -24.38 -34.67
CA ASP A 606 -28.30 -23.17 -34.78
C ASP A 606 -27.90 -22.08 -33.77
N GLU A 607 -28.67 -20.98 -33.72
CA GLU A 607 -28.44 -19.87 -32.78
C GLU A 607 -28.53 -20.25 -31.29
N ASN A 608 -29.12 -21.41 -30.97
CA ASN A 608 -29.22 -21.99 -29.63
C ASN A 608 -28.15 -23.06 -29.37
N GLY A 609 -27.14 -23.17 -30.23
CA GLY A 609 -26.10 -24.19 -30.14
C GLY A 609 -26.59 -25.62 -30.38
N GLN A 610 -27.77 -25.79 -31.00
CA GLN A 610 -28.40 -27.10 -31.21
C GLN A 610 -28.40 -27.54 -32.66
N VAL A 611 -28.23 -28.83 -32.88
CA VAL A 611 -28.39 -29.49 -34.19
C VAL A 611 -29.25 -30.75 -34.03
N VAL A 612 -30.11 -31.03 -35.01
CA VAL A 612 -31.09 -32.13 -34.94
C VAL A 612 -30.94 -33.07 -36.14
N PHE A 613 -30.43 -34.27 -35.86
CA PHE A 613 -30.27 -35.32 -36.86
C PHE A 613 -31.46 -36.27 -36.85
N THR A 614 -31.96 -36.67 -38.03
CA THR A 614 -33.06 -37.66 -38.14
C THR A 614 -32.76 -38.76 -39.13
N SER A 615 -32.95 -40.02 -38.72
CA SER A 615 -32.60 -41.18 -39.54
C SER A 615 -33.67 -42.29 -39.48
N PRO A 616 -34.05 -42.90 -40.63
CA PRO A 616 -35.08 -43.93 -40.68
C PRO A 616 -34.60 -45.25 -40.06
N VAL A 617 -35.46 -45.88 -39.25
CA VAL A 617 -35.15 -47.14 -38.55
C VAL A 617 -35.52 -48.35 -39.41
N ASN A 618 -34.58 -49.29 -39.58
CA ASN A 618 -34.79 -50.51 -40.35
C ASN A 618 -35.67 -51.50 -39.55
N PRO A 619 -36.68 -52.17 -40.14
CA PRO A 619 -37.91 -52.48 -39.39
C PRO A 619 -37.85 -53.77 -38.56
N ALA A 620 -37.31 -53.66 -37.35
CA ALA A 620 -37.75 -54.40 -36.16
C ALA A 620 -37.28 -53.63 -34.91
N GLY A 621 -38.11 -53.53 -33.88
CA GLY A 621 -37.81 -52.75 -32.68
C GLY A 621 -36.48 -53.15 -32.02
N GLY A 622 -35.68 -52.15 -31.64
CA GLY A 622 -34.35 -52.30 -31.04
C GLY A 622 -33.92 -51.01 -30.35
N THR A 623 -32.72 -51.02 -29.78
CA THR A 623 -32.08 -49.81 -29.26
C THR A 623 -31.20 -49.16 -30.32
N PHE A 624 -31.03 -47.84 -30.22
CA PHE A 624 -30.05 -47.08 -30.99
C PHE A 624 -29.24 -46.16 -30.07
N THR A 625 -28.09 -45.74 -30.56
CA THR A 625 -27.23 -44.71 -29.94
C THR A 625 -26.74 -43.74 -31.01
N CYS A 626 -26.44 -42.52 -30.59
CA CYS A 626 -25.69 -41.54 -31.35
C CYS A 626 -24.35 -41.32 -30.65
N THR A 627 -23.27 -41.24 -31.43
CA THR A 627 -21.93 -40.86 -30.97
C THR A 627 -21.52 -39.63 -31.75
N VAL A 628 -21.02 -38.60 -31.06
CA VAL A 628 -20.36 -37.45 -31.71
C VAL A 628 -18.93 -37.86 -32.02
N ASP A 629 -18.57 -37.84 -33.30
CA ASP A 629 -17.23 -38.22 -33.75
C ASP A 629 -16.28 -37.02 -33.70
N ASN A 630 -16.77 -35.84 -34.11
CA ASN A 630 -15.97 -34.63 -34.29
C ASN A 630 -16.82 -33.36 -34.16
N LEU A 631 -16.21 -32.29 -33.64
CA LEU A 631 -16.75 -30.93 -33.62
C LEU A 631 -15.79 -30.01 -34.37
N THR A 632 -16.27 -29.19 -35.31
CA THR A 632 -15.42 -28.28 -36.09
C THR A 632 -16.04 -26.90 -36.22
N LYS A 633 -15.29 -25.87 -35.80
CA LYS A 633 -15.60 -24.45 -35.99
C LYS A 633 -14.28 -23.69 -36.16
N ASP A 634 -14.22 -22.80 -37.14
CA ASP A 634 -13.19 -21.78 -37.45
C ASP A 634 -11.82 -21.83 -36.71
N GLY A 635 -11.12 -22.96 -36.75
CA GLY A 635 -9.77 -23.11 -36.20
C GLY A 635 -9.67 -23.44 -34.70
N TYR A 636 -10.79 -23.61 -34.00
CA TYR A 636 -10.80 -23.96 -32.58
C TYR A 636 -10.34 -25.42 -32.32
N PRO A 637 -9.53 -25.68 -31.28
CA PRO A 637 -9.07 -27.03 -30.97
C PRO A 637 -10.17 -27.88 -30.33
N TYR A 638 -10.56 -28.95 -31.03
CA TYR A 638 -11.46 -29.99 -30.52
C TYR A 638 -10.74 -30.90 -29.51
N ASN A 639 -11.28 -31.02 -28.29
CA ASN A 639 -10.76 -31.94 -27.28
C ASN A 639 -11.35 -33.35 -27.44
N SER A 640 -10.72 -34.14 -28.31
CA SER A 640 -11.10 -35.54 -28.55
C SER A 640 -10.92 -36.48 -27.34
N GLY A 641 -10.24 -36.03 -26.28
CA GLY A 641 -10.09 -36.77 -25.02
C GLY A 641 -11.28 -36.66 -24.07
N ALA A 642 -12.12 -35.64 -24.24
CA ALA A 642 -13.35 -35.43 -23.46
C ALA A 642 -14.61 -35.91 -24.20
N ASN A 643 -14.66 -35.72 -25.52
CA ASN A 643 -15.91 -35.68 -26.29
C ASN A 643 -16.34 -37.00 -26.96
N HIS A 644 -15.84 -38.16 -26.52
CA HIS A 644 -16.33 -39.46 -27.02
C HIS A 644 -17.64 -39.87 -26.33
N GLU A 645 -18.62 -38.97 -26.40
CA GLU A 645 -19.91 -39.14 -25.75
C GLU A 645 -20.83 -40.00 -26.62
N THR A 646 -21.18 -41.17 -26.10
CA THR A 646 -22.20 -42.05 -26.67
C THR A 646 -23.43 -41.96 -25.78
N SER A 647 -24.54 -41.54 -26.37
CA SER A 647 -25.85 -41.47 -25.71
C SER A 647 -26.24 -42.79 -25.04
N ASP A 648 -26.98 -42.73 -23.92
CA ASP A 648 -27.68 -43.89 -23.38
C ASP A 648 -28.64 -44.50 -24.42
N SER A 649 -28.68 -45.84 -24.49
CA SER A 649 -29.39 -46.52 -25.58
C SER A 649 -30.92 -46.52 -25.38
N ILE A 650 -31.65 -45.79 -26.22
CA ILE A 650 -33.12 -45.73 -26.13
C ILE A 650 -33.78 -46.80 -27.01
N ARG A 651 -34.79 -47.47 -26.47
CA ARG A 651 -35.61 -48.44 -27.21
C ARG A 651 -36.70 -47.70 -27.98
N ASN A 652 -36.73 -47.87 -29.30
CA ASN A 652 -37.80 -47.31 -30.13
C ASN A 652 -39.16 -47.99 -29.78
N PRO A 653 -40.22 -47.23 -29.44
CA PRO A 653 -41.51 -47.77 -28.98
C PRO A 653 -42.35 -48.52 -30.03
#